data_AF-A0A5G2RLY4-F1
#
_entry.id   AF-A0A5G2RLY4-F1
#
_cell.length_a   1.000
_cell.length_b   1.000
_cell.length_c   1.000
_cell.angle_alpha   90.00
_cell.angle_beta   90.00
_cell.angle_gamma   90.00
#
_symmetry.space_group_name_H-M   'P 1'
#
loop_
_entity.id
_entity.type
_entity.pdbx_description
1 polymer ?
#
loop_
_entity_poly.entity_id
_entity_poly.type
_entity_poly.pdbx_seq_one_letter_code
_entity_poly.pdbx_strand_id
1 'polypeptide(L)'
;MMMVMQPEGLGTREGPFAGGSGGGGEYMEQEEDWDRDLLLDPAWEKQQRKTFTAWCNSHLRKAGTQIENIEEDFRNGLKLMLLLEVISGERLPRPDKGKMRFHKIANDDPIGNLNTAFEVAEKYLDIPKMLDAEDIVNTPKPDEKAIMTYVSCFYHAFAGAEQAETAANRICKVLAVNQENEKLMEEYEKLASELLEWIRRTVPWLENRVGEPSMSAMQRKLEDFRDYRRLHKPPRVQEKCQLEINFNTLQTKLRLSHRPAFMPSEGKLVSDIANAWRGLEQVEKGYEDWLLSEIRRLQRLQHLAEKFQQKASLHEAWTRGKEDMLSQRDYESASLQEVRALLRRHEAFESDLAAHQDRVEHIAALAQELNELDYHEAASVNSRCQAICDQWDNLGTLTQKRRDALERMEKLLETIDQLQLEFARRAAPFNNWLDGAVEDLQDVWLVHSVEETQSLVTAHEQFKATLPEADRERGAILGIQGEIQKICQTYGLRPSSTNPYIALSPQDINTKWDTVRKLVPSRDQMLQEELTRQQVNERLRRQFAAQANAIGPWIQGKVEEVGRLAAGMAGSLEEQMAGLRQQEQNIINYKSNIDRLEGDHQLLQESLVFDNKHTVYSMEHIRVGWEQLLTSIARTINEVENQVLTRDAKGLSQEQLNEFRASFNHFDRKRNGMMEPDDFRACLISMGYDLGEVEFARIMTMVDPNAAGVVTFQAFIDFMTRETAETDTAEQVVASFKILAGDKNYITAEELRRELPAEQAEYCIRRMAPYKGAGAPAGALDYVAFSSALYGESDL
;
A
#
# COMPACT_ATOMS: atom_id res chain seq x y z
N MET A 1 -13.72 -59.24 -16.45
CA MET A 1 -13.50 -60.61 -15.94
C MET A 1 -13.95 -61.57 -17.02
N MET A 2 -13.00 -62.21 -17.72
CA MET A 2 -13.13 -63.39 -18.61
C MET A 2 -14.14 -63.30 -19.77
N MET A 3 -13.98 -63.91 -20.94
CA MET A 3 -12.92 -64.67 -21.62
C MET A 3 -13.37 -64.80 -23.09
N VAL A 4 -12.39 -64.68 -24.01
CA VAL A 4 -12.12 -65.46 -25.24
C VAL A 4 -13.28 -66.02 -26.10
N MET A 5 -13.26 -65.71 -27.41
CA MET A 5 -12.99 -66.63 -28.55
C MET A 5 -13.67 -66.19 -29.87
N GLN A 6 -12.83 -65.90 -30.88
CA GLN A 6 -13.06 -66.16 -32.32
C GLN A 6 -13.09 -67.69 -32.57
N PRO A 7 -13.69 -68.23 -33.66
CA PRO A 7 -13.04 -68.21 -35.00
C PRO A 7 -13.94 -68.32 -36.27
N GLU A 8 -13.28 -68.13 -37.43
CA GLU A 8 -13.47 -68.75 -38.77
C GLU A 8 -14.85 -68.63 -39.49
N GLY A 9 -14.96 -68.47 -40.81
CA GLY A 9 -14.03 -68.47 -41.94
C GLY A 9 -14.78 -68.71 -43.26
N LEU A 10 -14.17 -68.23 -44.37
CA LEU A 10 -14.30 -68.67 -45.78
C LEU A 10 -15.48 -68.19 -46.66
N GLY A 11 -15.11 -67.42 -47.71
CA GLY A 11 -14.90 -68.07 -49.02
C GLY A 11 -15.79 -67.64 -50.20
N THR A 12 -15.34 -66.61 -50.93
CA THR A 12 -15.72 -66.24 -52.31
C THR A 12 -15.37 -67.31 -53.37
N ARG A 13 -16.16 -67.39 -54.45
CA ARG A 13 -15.64 -67.55 -55.84
C ARG A 13 -16.73 -67.38 -56.91
N GLU A 14 -16.52 -66.42 -57.81
CA GLU A 14 -17.08 -66.38 -59.16
C GLU A 14 -16.02 -66.87 -60.18
N GLY A 15 -16.49 -67.39 -61.32
CA GLY A 15 -15.69 -67.64 -62.51
C GLY A 15 -16.59 -67.99 -63.72
N PRO A 16 -16.17 -67.68 -64.97
CA PRO A 16 -17.06 -67.13 -66.00
C PRO A 16 -17.28 -67.99 -67.26
N PHE A 17 -18.13 -67.48 -68.15
CA PHE A 17 -18.56 -67.90 -69.49
C PHE A 17 -17.48 -68.42 -70.47
N ALA A 18 -17.88 -69.36 -71.36
CA ALA A 18 -17.72 -69.29 -72.84
C ALA A 18 -18.31 -70.51 -73.62
N GLY A 19 -18.98 -70.20 -74.76
CA GLY A 19 -19.18 -71.04 -75.97
C GLY A 19 -20.20 -72.19 -75.90
N GLY A 20 -21.04 -72.51 -76.89
CA GLY A 20 -21.24 -72.04 -78.27
C GLY A 20 -22.06 -73.09 -79.06
N SER A 21 -22.77 -72.63 -80.10
CA SER A 21 -23.27 -73.37 -81.29
C SER A 21 -24.54 -74.25 -81.22
N GLY A 22 -25.56 -73.80 -81.96
CA GLY A 22 -25.99 -74.53 -83.17
C GLY A 22 -27.38 -75.17 -83.22
N GLY A 23 -28.26 -74.62 -84.08
CA GLY A 23 -29.02 -75.42 -85.05
C GLY A 23 -30.56 -75.46 -84.97
N GLY A 24 -31.21 -74.92 -86.01
CA GLY A 24 -32.40 -75.55 -86.62
C GLY A 24 -33.74 -74.79 -86.55
N GLY A 25 -34.12 -74.10 -87.63
CA GLY A 25 -35.53 -73.86 -88.00
C GLY A 25 -36.22 -75.17 -88.42
N GLU A 26 -37.55 -75.27 -88.52
CA GLU A 26 -38.28 -74.88 -89.73
C GLU A 26 -39.81 -75.16 -89.63
N TYR A 27 -40.58 -74.29 -90.31
CA TYR A 27 -41.88 -74.40 -91.03
C TYR A 27 -43.27 -74.62 -90.39
N MET A 28 -44.19 -73.79 -90.94
CA MET A 28 -45.64 -73.94 -91.15
C MET A 28 -46.01 -75.36 -91.66
N GLU A 29 -47.23 -75.88 -91.57
CA GLU A 29 -48.46 -75.41 -92.22
C GLU A 29 -49.63 -76.36 -91.85
N GLN A 30 -50.86 -75.91 -92.06
CA GLN A 30 -52.11 -76.68 -91.92
C GLN A 30 -52.21 -77.79 -92.98
N GLU A 31 -52.90 -78.89 -92.68
CA GLU A 31 -53.86 -79.51 -93.61
C GLU A 31 -54.76 -80.53 -92.89
N GLU A 32 -56.06 -80.23 -92.89
CA GLU A 32 -57.14 -81.20 -92.92
C GLU A 32 -57.14 -81.84 -94.32
N ASP A 33 -57.19 -83.17 -94.45
CA ASP A 33 -58.31 -83.77 -95.20
C ASP A 33 -58.33 -85.30 -95.04
N TRP A 34 -59.55 -85.81 -94.98
CA TRP A 34 -59.89 -87.22 -94.84
C TRP A 34 -60.25 -87.77 -96.22
N ASP A 35 -59.34 -88.51 -96.86
CA ASP A 35 -59.71 -89.28 -98.05
C ASP A 35 -60.33 -90.63 -97.66
N ARG A 36 -61.64 -90.65 -97.85
CA ARG A 36 -62.60 -91.69 -97.59
C ARG A 36 -62.75 -92.51 -98.88
N ASP A 37 -62.12 -93.68 -98.96
CA ASP A 37 -62.62 -94.84 -99.73
C ASP A 37 -61.66 -96.04 -99.66
N LEU A 38 -61.78 -96.86 -98.62
CA LEU A 38 -61.35 -98.26 -98.66
C LEU A 38 -62.08 -99.05 -97.57
N LEU A 39 -63.06 -99.85 -98.03
CA LEU A 39 -63.76 -100.92 -97.31
C LEU A 39 -64.48 -100.52 -96.00
N LEU A 40 -65.81 -100.71 -95.96
CA LEU A 40 -66.58 -100.79 -94.72
C LEU A 40 -65.84 -101.72 -93.71
N ASP A 41 -65.24 -101.11 -92.70
CA ASP A 41 -64.50 -101.80 -91.64
C ASP A 41 -65.49 -102.58 -90.76
N PRO A 42 -65.35 -103.92 -90.62
CA PRO A 42 -66.13 -104.71 -89.67
C PRO A 42 -66.06 -104.17 -88.22
N ALA A 43 -65.02 -103.39 -87.87
CA ALA A 43 -64.91 -102.74 -86.57
C ALA A 43 -65.82 -101.50 -86.41
N TRP A 44 -66.05 -100.73 -87.48
CA TRP A 44 -66.96 -99.57 -87.46
C TRP A 44 -68.40 -100.01 -87.21
N GLU A 45 -68.85 -101.08 -87.89
CA GLU A 45 -70.18 -101.67 -87.67
C GLU A 45 -70.33 -102.17 -86.22
N LYS A 46 -69.29 -102.80 -85.67
CA LYS A 46 -69.28 -103.27 -84.27
C LYS A 46 -69.36 -102.12 -83.26
N GLN A 47 -68.73 -100.98 -83.57
CA GLN A 47 -68.69 -99.80 -82.71
C GLN A 47 -70.00 -99.01 -82.76
N GLN A 48 -70.56 -98.81 -83.95
CA GLN A 48 -71.89 -98.20 -84.08
C GLN A 48 -72.95 -99.04 -83.39
N ARG A 49 -72.90 -100.38 -83.53
CA ARG A 49 -73.79 -101.28 -82.78
C ARG A 49 -73.68 -101.05 -81.28
N LYS A 50 -72.49 -101.09 -80.72
CA LYS A 50 -72.31 -100.81 -79.28
C LYS A 50 -72.85 -99.43 -78.89
N THR A 51 -72.66 -98.42 -79.73
CA THR A 51 -73.06 -97.03 -79.44
C THR A 51 -74.59 -96.88 -79.48
N PHE A 52 -75.26 -97.35 -80.53
CA PHE A 52 -76.71 -97.28 -80.63
C PHE A 52 -77.41 -98.24 -79.67
N THR A 53 -76.87 -99.43 -79.43
CA THR A 53 -77.37 -100.33 -78.38
C THR A 53 -77.23 -99.69 -76.99
N ALA A 54 -76.09 -99.05 -76.68
CA ALA A 54 -75.89 -98.35 -75.40
C ALA A 54 -76.82 -97.14 -75.26
N TRP A 55 -77.03 -96.40 -76.34
CA TRP A 55 -77.97 -95.27 -76.37
C TRP A 55 -79.42 -95.75 -76.20
N CYS A 56 -79.90 -96.72 -76.99
CA CYS A 56 -81.23 -97.32 -76.82
C CYS A 56 -81.41 -97.84 -75.39
N ASN A 57 -80.40 -98.48 -74.80
CA ASN A 57 -80.44 -98.95 -73.42
C ASN A 57 -80.39 -97.83 -72.37
N SER A 58 -79.77 -96.68 -72.64
CA SER A 58 -79.79 -95.53 -71.70
C SER A 58 -81.21 -94.99 -71.53
N HIS A 59 -82.05 -95.12 -72.56
CA HIS A 59 -83.47 -94.79 -72.54
C HIS A 59 -84.33 -95.95 -72.05
N LEU A 60 -84.22 -97.15 -72.63
CA LEU A 60 -85.04 -98.31 -72.26
C LEU A 60 -84.87 -98.77 -70.81
N ARG A 61 -83.69 -98.56 -70.20
CA ARG A 61 -83.50 -98.82 -68.76
C ARG A 61 -84.42 -97.97 -67.88
N LYS A 62 -84.79 -96.76 -68.31
CA LYS A 62 -85.78 -95.92 -67.60
C LYS A 62 -87.17 -96.55 -67.57
N ALA A 63 -87.48 -97.44 -68.53
CA ALA A 63 -88.74 -98.18 -68.62
C ALA A 63 -88.61 -99.67 -68.19
N GLY A 64 -87.51 -100.06 -67.55
CA GLY A 64 -87.32 -101.39 -66.96
C GLY A 64 -87.01 -102.51 -67.95
N THR A 65 -86.59 -102.18 -69.18
CA THR A 65 -86.18 -103.19 -70.18
C THR A 65 -84.83 -102.84 -70.80
N GLN A 66 -84.26 -103.79 -71.56
CA GLN A 66 -83.04 -103.57 -72.33
C GLN A 66 -83.04 -104.43 -73.60
N ILE A 67 -82.24 -104.01 -74.57
CA ILE A 67 -81.91 -104.76 -75.78
C ILE A 67 -80.45 -105.23 -75.71
N GLU A 68 -80.22 -106.47 -76.11
CA GLU A 68 -78.88 -107.05 -76.29
C GLU A 68 -78.55 -107.16 -77.78
N ASN A 69 -79.53 -107.58 -78.57
CA ASN A 69 -79.41 -107.76 -80.00
C ASN A 69 -80.45 -106.89 -80.70
N ILE A 70 -80.01 -105.85 -81.41
CA ILE A 70 -80.92 -104.82 -81.94
C ILE A 70 -81.85 -105.38 -83.01
N GLU A 71 -81.39 -106.36 -83.79
CA GLU A 71 -82.18 -106.99 -84.84
C GLU A 71 -83.24 -107.96 -84.32
N GLU A 72 -82.94 -108.75 -83.29
CA GLU A 72 -83.89 -109.73 -82.72
C GLU A 72 -84.82 -109.09 -81.68
N ASP A 73 -84.32 -108.19 -80.84
CA ASP A 73 -85.10 -107.65 -79.73
C ASP A 73 -86.18 -106.64 -80.16
N PHE A 74 -85.99 -105.99 -81.30
CA PHE A 74 -87.00 -105.11 -81.88
C PHE A 74 -87.97 -105.82 -82.82
N ARG A 75 -87.72 -107.09 -83.14
CA ARG A 75 -88.48 -107.87 -84.13
C ARG A 75 -89.97 -108.02 -83.81
N ASN A 76 -90.34 -108.02 -82.53
CA ASN A 76 -91.75 -108.10 -82.11
C ASN A 76 -92.47 -106.73 -82.01
N GLY A 77 -91.76 -105.64 -82.31
CA GLY A 77 -92.25 -104.25 -82.28
C GLY A 77 -92.44 -103.63 -80.88
N LEU A 78 -92.52 -104.42 -79.82
CA LEU A 78 -92.87 -103.93 -78.48
C LEU A 78 -91.78 -103.04 -77.86
N LYS A 79 -90.52 -103.46 -77.95
CA LYS A 79 -89.40 -102.68 -77.41
C LYS A 79 -89.16 -101.39 -78.21
N LEU A 80 -89.47 -101.39 -79.51
CA LEU A 80 -89.34 -100.22 -80.37
C LEU A 80 -90.39 -99.17 -80.02
N MET A 81 -91.64 -99.58 -79.81
CA MET A 81 -92.71 -98.70 -79.30
C MET A 81 -92.35 -98.11 -77.93
N LEU A 82 -91.78 -98.91 -77.02
CA LEU A 82 -91.38 -98.43 -75.70
C LEU A 82 -90.20 -97.44 -75.78
N LEU A 83 -89.23 -97.68 -76.66
CA LEU A 83 -88.13 -96.74 -76.91
C LEU A 83 -88.68 -95.40 -77.39
N LEU A 84 -89.63 -95.41 -78.32
CA LEU A 84 -90.31 -94.22 -78.82
C LEU A 84 -91.08 -93.49 -77.71
N GLU A 85 -91.82 -94.21 -76.86
CA GLU A 85 -92.58 -93.65 -75.73
C GLU A 85 -91.64 -92.96 -74.72
N VAL A 86 -90.44 -93.52 -74.45
CA VAL A 86 -89.46 -92.91 -73.53
C VAL A 86 -88.74 -91.71 -74.14
N ILE A 87 -88.44 -91.75 -75.44
CA ILE A 87 -87.71 -90.68 -76.13
C ILE A 87 -88.62 -89.49 -76.43
N SER A 88 -89.84 -89.75 -76.91
CA SER A 88 -90.82 -88.70 -77.20
C SER A 88 -91.50 -88.15 -75.94
N GLY A 89 -91.65 -88.99 -74.90
CA GLY A 89 -92.43 -88.65 -73.70
C GLY A 89 -93.95 -88.83 -73.85
N GLU A 90 -94.46 -89.41 -74.94
CA GLU A 90 -95.90 -89.59 -75.22
C GLU A 90 -96.37 -91.07 -75.23
N ARG A 91 -97.56 -91.36 -74.66
CA ARG A 91 -98.15 -92.73 -74.58
C ARG A 91 -98.81 -93.18 -75.89
N LEU A 92 -98.42 -94.34 -76.42
CA LEU A 92 -98.91 -94.88 -77.71
C LEU A 92 -100.19 -95.77 -77.60
N PRO A 93 -101.09 -95.84 -78.62
CA PRO A 93 -102.33 -96.63 -78.60
C PRO A 93 -102.11 -98.16 -78.67
N ARG A 94 -103.02 -98.99 -78.09
CA ARG A 94 -102.98 -100.47 -78.15
C ARG A 94 -104.18 -101.06 -78.93
N PRO A 95 -104.03 -102.14 -79.74
CA PRO A 95 -105.14 -102.76 -80.50
C PRO A 95 -106.23 -103.42 -79.63
N ASP A 96 -107.48 -103.37 -80.12
CA ASP A 96 -108.75 -103.65 -79.42
C ASP A 96 -109.00 -105.15 -79.08
N LYS A 97 -109.63 -105.45 -77.93
CA LYS A 97 -109.88 -106.81 -77.40
C LYS A 97 -111.36 -107.20 -77.49
N GLY A 98 -111.69 -108.22 -78.30
CA GLY A 98 -113.04 -108.82 -78.41
C GLY A 98 -113.12 -110.35 -78.19
N LYS A 99 -113.36 -110.75 -76.93
CA LYS A 99 -114.05 -111.97 -76.39
C LYS A 99 -113.77 -113.41 -76.92
N MET A 100 -112.93 -114.17 -76.19
CA MET A 100 -113.21 -115.48 -75.49
C MET A 100 -112.00 -116.46 -75.49
N ARG A 101 -111.64 -116.90 -74.28
CA ARG A 101 -110.88 -118.12 -73.87
C ARG A 101 -109.37 -118.29 -74.18
N PHE A 102 -108.64 -118.47 -73.05
CA PHE A 102 -107.50 -119.36 -72.79
C PHE A 102 -106.18 -119.21 -73.59
N HIS A 103 -105.11 -118.85 -72.86
CA HIS A 103 -103.67 -119.07 -73.11
C HIS A 103 -103.07 -118.69 -74.49
N LYS A 104 -102.01 -117.85 -74.42
CA LYS A 104 -100.98 -117.67 -75.45
C LYS A 104 -101.45 -117.14 -76.82
N ILE A 105 -101.92 -115.88 -76.93
CA ILE A 105 -101.98 -115.13 -78.21
C ILE A 105 -101.94 -113.61 -77.87
N ALA A 106 -100.81 -113.08 -77.39
CA ALA A 106 -100.51 -111.63 -77.38
C ALA A 106 -99.08 -111.33 -77.87
N ASN A 107 -98.36 -112.39 -78.24
CA ASN A 107 -97.13 -112.39 -79.04
C ASN A 107 -97.45 -112.55 -80.55
N ASP A 108 -98.73 -112.55 -80.94
CA ASP A 108 -99.18 -113.10 -82.23
C ASP A 108 -99.47 -112.07 -83.32
N ASP A 109 -99.19 -110.77 -83.11
CA ASP A 109 -99.14 -109.79 -84.21
C ASP A 109 -97.90 -108.85 -84.15
N PRO A 110 -96.70 -109.38 -84.47
CA PRO A 110 -95.48 -108.57 -84.60
C PRO A 110 -95.56 -107.48 -85.69
N ILE A 111 -96.30 -107.74 -86.78
CA ILE A 111 -96.39 -106.85 -87.94
C ILE A 111 -97.17 -105.57 -87.57
N GLY A 112 -98.30 -105.71 -86.86
CA GLY A 112 -99.09 -104.58 -86.39
C GLY A 112 -98.33 -103.65 -85.44
N ASN A 113 -97.54 -104.22 -84.51
CA ASN A 113 -96.76 -103.43 -83.55
C ASN A 113 -95.66 -102.58 -84.24
N LEU A 114 -94.94 -103.18 -85.19
CA LEU A 114 -93.90 -102.49 -85.95
C LEU A 114 -94.46 -101.37 -86.82
N ASN A 115 -95.56 -101.64 -87.54
CA ASN A 115 -96.23 -100.61 -88.34
C ASN A 115 -96.71 -99.42 -87.50
N THR A 116 -97.23 -99.69 -86.30
CA THR A 116 -97.62 -98.62 -85.37
C THR A 116 -96.41 -97.78 -84.91
N ALA A 117 -95.29 -98.43 -84.59
CA ALA A 117 -94.05 -97.73 -84.23
C ALA A 117 -93.51 -96.87 -85.39
N PHE A 118 -93.56 -97.39 -86.62
CA PHE A 118 -93.13 -96.67 -87.82
C PHE A 118 -94.04 -95.48 -88.15
N GLU A 119 -95.36 -95.62 -88.00
CA GLU A 119 -96.32 -94.50 -88.15
C GLU A 119 -96.09 -93.37 -87.15
N VAL A 120 -95.81 -93.72 -85.89
CA VAL A 120 -95.55 -92.74 -84.85
C VAL A 120 -94.25 -91.98 -85.13
N ALA A 121 -93.19 -92.70 -85.52
CA ALA A 121 -91.91 -92.09 -85.85
C ALA A 121 -92.02 -91.12 -87.04
N GLU A 122 -92.78 -91.49 -88.08
CA GLU A 122 -93.01 -90.62 -89.24
C GLU A 122 -93.83 -89.38 -88.87
N LYS A 123 -94.92 -89.56 -88.13
CA LYS A 123 -95.84 -88.46 -87.83
C LYS A 123 -95.32 -87.45 -86.81
N TYR A 124 -94.64 -87.92 -85.77
CA TYR A 124 -94.25 -87.08 -84.62
C TYR A 124 -92.76 -86.73 -84.58
N LEU A 125 -91.91 -87.53 -85.22
CA LEU A 125 -90.47 -87.33 -85.19
C LEU A 125 -89.88 -86.99 -86.57
N ASP A 126 -90.73 -86.92 -87.61
CA ASP A 126 -90.34 -86.68 -89.01
C ASP A 126 -89.29 -87.70 -89.50
N ILE A 127 -89.35 -88.93 -88.98
CA ILE A 127 -88.45 -90.03 -89.35
C ILE A 127 -89.19 -90.94 -90.35
N PRO A 128 -88.78 -90.97 -91.64
CA PRO A 128 -89.51 -91.69 -92.70
C PRO A 128 -89.56 -93.19 -92.45
N LYS A 129 -90.67 -93.87 -92.80
CA LYS A 129 -90.76 -95.33 -92.71
C LYS A 129 -89.79 -96.01 -93.69
N MET A 130 -88.58 -96.35 -93.21
CA MET A 130 -87.54 -96.97 -94.05
C MET A 130 -87.54 -98.50 -94.01
N LEU A 131 -88.38 -99.10 -93.17
CA LEU A 131 -88.43 -100.54 -92.95
C LEU A 131 -89.85 -101.07 -93.16
N ASP A 132 -89.94 -102.22 -93.82
CA ASP A 132 -91.19 -102.96 -93.96
C ASP A 132 -91.36 -103.92 -92.77
N ALA A 133 -92.52 -103.88 -92.12
CA ALA A 133 -92.83 -104.73 -90.98
C ALA A 133 -92.95 -106.21 -91.38
N GLU A 134 -93.39 -106.52 -92.60
CA GLU A 134 -93.47 -107.91 -93.07
C GLU A 134 -92.07 -108.52 -93.25
N ASP A 135 -91.11 -107.75 -93.76
CA ASP A 135 -89.73 -108.18 -93.99
C ASP A 135 -88.98 -108.45 -92.68
N ILE A 136 -89.22 -107.64 -91.64
CA ILE A 136 -88.61 -107.85 -90.31
C ILE A 136 -89.15 -109.12 -89.64
N VAL A 137 -90.44 -109.42 -89.80
CA VAL A 137 -91.08 -110.52 -89.08
C VAL A 137 -90.86 -111.86 -89.79
N ASN A 138 -91.11 -111.92 -91.11
CA ASN A 138 -91.13 -113.16 -91.88
C ASN A 138 -89.73 -113.65 -92.29
N THR A 139 -88.72 -112.77 -92.32
CA THR A 139 -87.35 -113.16 -92.65
C THR A 139 -86.66 -113.77 -91.43
N PRO A 140 -86.11 -115.01 -91.49
CA PRO A 140 -85.52 -115.68 -90.33
C PRO A 140 -84.48 -114.86 -89.59
N LYS A 141 -83.76 -114.00 -90.31
CA LYS A 141 -82.78 -113.04 -89.77
C LYS A 141 -82.95 -111.68 -90.47
N PRO A 142 -83.53 -110.66 -89.80
CA PRO A 142 -83.70 -109.33 -90.36
C PRO A 142 -82.35 -108.68 -90.70
N ASP A 143 -82.32 -107.77 -91.67
CA ASP A 143 -81.11 -107.02 -92.01
C ASP A 143 -80.73 -106.05 -90.88
N GLU A 144 -79.66 -106.38 -90.16
CA GLU A 144 -79.09 -105.59 -89.07
C GLU A 144 -78.76 -104.16 -89.52
N LYS A 145 -78.27 -103.97 -90.75
CA LYS A 145 -77.90 -102.64 -91.25
C LYS A 145 -79.12 -101.77 -91.46
N ALA A 146 -80.22 -102.35 -91.93
CA ALA A 146 -81.47 -101.65 -92.14
C ALA A 146 -82.05 -101.16 -90.79
N ILE A 147 -82.09 -102.04 -89.78
CA ILE A 147 -82.57 -101.69 -88.43
C ILE A 147 -81.67 -100.64 -87.76
N MET A 148 -80.35 -100.80 -87.88
CA MET A 148 -79.37 -99.83 -87.34
C MET A 148 -79.45 -98.46 -88.00
N THR A 149 -79.68 -98.42 -89.31
CA THR A 149 -79.88 -97.16 -90.06
C THR A 149 -81.15 -96.46 -89.60
N TYR A 150 -82.20 -97.22 -89.31
CA TYR A 150 -83.42 -96.64 -88.77
C TYR A 150 -83.25 -96.14 -87.33
N VAL A 151 -82.55 -96.90 -86.47
CA VAL A 151 -82.22 -96.50 -85.09
C VAL A 151 -81.31 -95.26 -85.05
N SER A 152 -80.37 -95.12 -86.00
CA SER A 152 -79.46 -93.97 -86.04
C SER A 152 -80.18 -92.65 -86.35
N CYS A 153 -81.27 -92.68 -87.13
CA CYS A 153 -82.13 -91.50 -87.33
C CYS A 153 -82.70 -90.98 -86.00
N PHE A 154 -83.11 -91.87 -85.09
CA PHE A 154 -83.54 -91.47 -83.75
C PHE A 154 -82.40 -90.87 -82.91
N TYR A 155 -81.17 -91.39 -83.02
CA TYR A 155 -80.02 -90.85 -82.29
C TYR A 155 -79.67 -89.42 -82.73
N HIS A 156 -79.64 -89.17 -84.04
CA HIS A 156 -79.25 -87.87 -84.59
C HIS A 156 -80.29 -86.77 -84.35
N ALA A 157 -81.59 -87.11 -84.35
CA ALA A 157 -82.65 -86.15 -84.05
C ALA A 157 -82.54 -85.56 -82.62
N PHE A 158 -81.98 -86.30 -81.66
CA PHE A 158 -81.95 -85.90 -80.24
C PHE A 158 -80.55 -85.50 -79.70
N ALA A 159 -79.46 -85.76 -80.42
CA ALA A 159 -78.10 -85.36 -80.00
C ALA A 159 -77.80 -83.85 -80.11
N GLY A 160 -78.58 -83.10 -80.92
CA GLY A 160 -78.35 -81.66 -81.15
C GLY A 160 -78.59 -80.76 -79.95
N ALA A 161 -79.45 -81.17 -79.00
CA ALA A 161 -79.81 -80.35 -77.83
C ALA A 161 -78.72 -80.30 -76.74
N GLU A 162 -77.99 -81.39 -76.50
CA GLU A 162 -76.90 -81.43 -75.50
C GLU A 162 -75.64 -80.64 -75.92
N GLN A 163 -75.41 -80.47 -77.22
CA GLN A 163 -74.23 -79.76 -77.73
C GLN A 163 -74.31 -78.24 -77.49
N ALA A 164 -75.50 -77.65 -77.54
CA ALA A 164 -75.70 -76.20 -77.34
C ALA A 164 -75.43 -75.76 -75.89
N GLU A 165 -75.87 -76.55 -74.90
CA GLU A 165 -75.66 -76.26 -73.47
C GLU A 165 -74.17 -76.30 -73.09
N THR A 166 -73.42 -77.25 -73.66
CA THR A 166 -71.99 -77.41 -73.40
C THR A 166 -71.17 -76.24 -73.95
N ALA A 167 -71.57 -75.67 -75.10
CA ALA A 167 -70.94 -74.50 -75.69
C ALA A 167 -71.17 -73.22 -74.85
N ALA A 168 -72.40 -73.00 -74.37
CA ALA A 168 -72.74 -71.87 -73.51
C ALA A 168 -71.91 -71.86 -72.21
N ASN A 169 -71.78 -73.02 -71.55
CA ASN A 169 -70.97 -73.17 -70.33
C ASN A 169 -69.47 -72.89 -70.55
N ARG A 170 -68.93 -73.17 -71.74
CA ARG A 170 -67.54 -72.82 -72.09
C ARG A 170 -67.37 -71.31 -72.26
N ILE A 171 -68.31 -70.63 -72.93
CA ILE A 171 -68.28 -69.17 -73.11
C ILE A 171 -68.37 -68.44 -71.77
N CYS A 172 -69.29 -68.85 -70.90
CA CYS A 172 -69.44 -68.23 -69.56
C CYS A 172 -68.16 -68.33 -68.72
N LYS A 173 -67.45 -69.47 -68.75
CA LYS A 173 -66.17 -69.63 -68.03
C LYS A 173 -65.08 -68.69 -68.57
N VAL A 174 -64.98 -68.54 -69.89
CA VAL A 174 -63.99 -67.66 -70.53
C VAL A 174 -64.29 -66.18 -70.24
N LEU A 175 -65.58 -65.79 -70.24
CA LEU A 175 -66.01 -64.44 -69.90
C LEU A 175 -65.76 -64.11 -68.43
N ALA A 176 -66.04 -65.02 -67.50
CA ALA A 176 -65.78 -64.82 -66.08
C ALA A 176 -64.30 -64.54 -65.79
N VAL A 177 -63.38 -65.31 -66.41
CA VAL A 177 -61.92 -65.08 -66.29
C VAL A 177 -61.53 -63.73 -66.92
N ASN A 178 -62.16 -63.31 -68.01
CA ASN A 178 -61.89 -62.01 -68.62
C ASN A 178 -62.34 -60.84 -67.73
N GLN A 179 -63.53 -60.92 -67.17
CA GLN A 179 -64.07 -59.90 -66.25
C GLN A 179 -63.20 -59.75 -65.00
N GLU A 180 -62.69 -60.84 -64.44
CA GLU A 180 -61.74 -60.79 -63.32
C GLU A 180 -60.42 -60.11 -63.71
N ASN A 181 -59.90 -60.38 -64.90
CA ASN A 181 -58.67 -59.75 -65.39
C ASN A 181 -58.87 -58.25 -65.66
N GLU A 182 -59.99 -57.84 -66.25
CA GLU A 182 -60.36 -56.43 -66.43
C GLU A 182 -60.45 -55.69 -65.10
N LYS A 183 -61.08 -56.31 -64.10
CA LYS A 183 -61.14 -55.75 -62.75
C LYS A 183 -59.75 -55.57 -62.13
N LEU A 184 -58.86 -56.55 -62.26
CA LEU A 184 -57.48 -56.44 -61.78
C LEU A 184 -56.67 -55.36 -62.53
N MET A 185 -56.92 -55.17 -63.84
CA MET A 185 -56.32 -54.09 -64.64
C MET A 185 -56.78 -52.72 -64.15
N GLU A 186 -58.08 -52.53 -63.94
CA GLU A 186 -58.65 -51.29 -63.40
C GLU A 186 -58.14 -50.99 -61.99
N GLU A 187 -58.07 -51.99 -61.12
CA GLU A 187 -57.54 -51.87 -59.76
C GLU A 187 -56.06 -51.45 -59.78
N TYR A 188 -55.23 -52.02 -60.67
CA TYR A 188 -53.84 -51.58 -60.85
C TYR A 188 -53.77 -50.11 -61.30
N GLU A 189 -54.52 -49.74 -62.34
CA GLU A 189 -54.51 -48.39 -62.91
C GLU A 189 -54.97 -47.32 -61.91
N LYS A 190 -56.00 -47.63 -61.13
CA LYS A 190 -56.49 -46.77 -60.06
C LYS A 190 -55.45 -46.56 -58.97
N LEU A 191 -54.89 -47.64 -58.42
CA LEU A 191 -53.87 -47.58 -57.37
C LEU A 191 -52.61 -46.86 -57.86
N ALA A 192 -52.17 -47.11 -59.09
CA ALA A 192 -51.02 -46.44 -59.70
C ALA A 192 -51.23 -44.92 -59.80
N SER A 193 -52.43 -44.51 -60.23
CA SER A 193 -52.78 -43.09 -60.38
C SER A 193 -52.83 -42.37 -59.03
N GLU A 194 -53.49 -42.97 -58.04
CA GLU A 194 -53.61 -42.42 -56.69
C GLU A 194 -52.25 -42.30 -56.00
N LEU A 195 -51.39 -43.33 -56.13
CA LEU A 195 -50.06 -43.35 -55.54
C LEU A 195 -49.13 -42.31 -56.19
N LEU A 196 -49.07 -42.25 -57.53
CA LEU A 196 -48.25 -41.27 -58.23
C LEU A 196 -48.70 -39.83 -57.97
N GLU A 197 -50.00 -39.59 -57.89
CA GLU A 197 -50.55 -38.28 -57.55
C GLU A 197 -50.20 -37.87 -56.12
N TRP A 198 -50.26 -38.80 -55.17
CA TRP A 198 -49.83 -38.57 -53.81
C TRP A 198 -48.33 -38.24 -53.74
N ILE A 199 -47.47 -38.97 -54.45
CA ILE A 199 -46.03 -38.68 -54.54
C ILE A 199 -45.81 -37.26 -55.09
N ARG A 200 -46.46 -36.91 -56.21
CA ARG A 200 -46.33 -35.58 -56.84
C ARG A 200 -46.74 -34.43 -55.92
N ARG A 201 -47.74 -34.63 -55.06
CA ARG A 201 -48.16 -33.61 -54.07
C ARG A 201 -47.26 -33.54 -52.85
N THR A 202 -46.67 -34.67 -52.46
CA THR A 202 -45.88 -34.78 -51.23
C THR A 202 -44.45 -34.27 -51.42
N VAL A 203 -43.84 -34.50 -52.60
CA VAL A 203 -42.46 -34.07 -52.89
C VAL A 203 -42.24 -32.56 -52.66
N PRO A 204 -43.07 -31.63 -53.17
CA PRO A 204 -42.87 -30.19 -52.93
C PRO A 204 -42.94 -29.79 -51.46
N TRP A 205 -43.76 -30.47 -50.66
CA TRP A 205 -43.84 -30.22 -49.21
C TRP A 205 -42.55 -30.59 -48.48
N LEU A 206 -41.92 -31.70 -48.88
CA LEU A 206 -40.62 -32.14 -48.33
C LEU A 206 -39.43 -31.35 -48.90
N GLU A 207 -39.55 -30.79 -50.11
CA GLU A 207 -38.51 -29.91 -50.69
C GLU A 207 -38.51 -28.51 -50.07
N ASN A 208 -39.59 -28.10 -49.40
CA ASN A 208 -39.70 -26.80 -48.77
C ASN A 208 -38.80 -26.69 -47.52
N ARG A 209 -37.60 -26.13 -47.70
CA ARG A 209 -36.58 -25.92 -46.66
C ARG A 209 -36.56 -24.51 -46.06
N VAL A 210 -37.73 -23.90 -45.89
CA VAL A 210 -37.83 -22.59 -45.25
C VAL A 210 -37.74 -22.74 -43.73
N GLY A 211 -36.74 -22.08 -43.13
CA GLY A 211 -36.54 -22.03 -41.70
C GLY A 211 -37.61 -21.19 -40.99
N GLU A 212 -38.08 -21.65 -39.83
CA GLU A 212 -38.97 -20.87 -38.97
C GLU A 212 -38.17 -20.13 -37.89
N PRO A 213 -38.58 -18.91 -37.49
CA PRO A 213 -37.82 -18.09 -36.54
C PRO A 213 -37.84 -18.60 -35.10
N SER A 214 -38.81 -19.46 -34.73
CA SER A 214 -38.94 -19.97 -33.37
C SER A 214 -38.69 -21.46 -33.27
N MET A 215 -38.00 -21.86 -32.20
CA MET A 215 -37.77 -23.28 -31.87
C MET A 215 -39.09 -24.05 -31.77
N SER A 216 -40.13 -23.44 -31.20
CA SER A 216 -41.47 -24.03 -31.11
C SER A 216 -42.13 -24.29 -32.47
N ALA A 217 -41.92 -23.40 -33.45
CA ALA A 217 -42.43 -23.58 -34.81
C ALA A 217 -41.69 -24.70 -35.54
N MET A 218 -40.37 -24.82 -35.34
CA MET A 218 -39.62 -25.96 -35.89
C MET A 218 -39.96 -27.29 -35.24
N GLN A 219 -40.27 -27.31 -33.93
CA GLN A 219 -40.79 -28.51 -33.28
C GLN A 219 -42.12 -28.97 -33.87
N ARG A 220 -43.02 -28.04 -34.22
CA ARG A 220 -44.27 -28.38 -34.92
C ARG A 220 -44.01 -28.99 -36.29
N LYS A 221 -43.12 -28.42 -37.10
CA LYS A 221 -42.70 -29.02 -38.38
C LYS A 221 -42.11 -30.42 -38.22
N LEU A 222 -41.36 -30.68 -37.15
CA LEU A 222 -40.86 -32.02 -36.83
C LEU A 222 -42.00 -32.98 -36.47
N GLU A 223 -43.01 -32.50 -35.73
CA GLU A 223 -44.18 -33.31 -35.39
C GLU A 223 -45.04 -33.62 -36.62
N ASP A 224 -45.25 -32.64 -37.50
CA ASP A 224 -45.92 -32.85 -38.80
C ASP A 224 -45.17 -33.91 -39.63
N PHE A 225 -43.83 -33.90 -39.61
CA PHE A 225 -43.01 -34.92 -40.28
C PHE A 225 -43.10 -36.29 -39.62
N ARG A 226 -43.23 -36.36 -38.29
CA ARG A 226 -43.47 -37.62 -37.57
C ARG A 226 -44.85 -38.18 -37.88
N ASP A 227 -45.88 -37.35 -37.93
CA ASP A 227 -47.24 -37.75 -38.30
C ASP A 227 -47.28 -38.24 -39.74
N TYR A 228 -46.59 -37.56 -40.66
CA TYR A 228 -46.37 -38.03 -42.01
C TYR A 228 -45.75 -39.44 -42.03
N ARG A 229 -44.65 -39.67 -41.30
CA ARG A 229 -43.93 -40.96 -41.25
C ARG A 229 -44.71 -42.08 -40.56
N ARG A 230 -45.53 -41.74 -39.56
CA ARG A 230 -46.24 -42.71 -38.70
C ARG A 230 -47.63 -43.06 -39.21
N LEU A 231 -48.37 -42.10 -39.76
CA LEU A 231 -49.78 -42.26 -40.11
C LEU A 231 -49.98 -42.26 -41.63
N HIS A 232 -49.35 -41.32 -42.35
CA HIS A 232 -49.67 -41.09 -43.77
C HIS A 232 -48.83 -41.95 -44.73
N LYS A 233 -47.54 -42.16 -44.47
CA LYS A 233 -46.65 -42.95 -45.33
C LYS A 233 -46.89 -44.47 -45.27
N PRO A 234 -47.10 -45.12 -44.10
CA PRO A 234 -47.24 -46.57 -44.02
C PRO A 234 -48.32 -47.19 -44.92
N PRO A 235 -49.57 -46.64 -45.02
CA PRO A 235 -50.55 -47.20 -45.94
C PRO A 235 -50.11 -47.10 -47.41
N ARG A 236 -49.37 -46.05 -47.80
CA ARG A 236 -48.85 -45.88 -49.17
C ARG A 236 -47.74 -46.88 -49.51
N VAL A 237 -46.94 -47.30 -48.53
CA VAL A 237 -45.98 -48.41 -48.68
C VAL A 237 -46.72 -49.71 -48.97
N GLN A 238 -47.82 -49.96 -48.26
CA GLN A 238 -48.66 -51.14 -48.48
C GLN A 238 -49.34 -51.10 -49.86
N GLU A 239 -49.86 -49.94 -50.28
CA GLU A 239 -50.44 -49.75 -51.62
C GLU A 239 -49.41 -50.00 -52.73
N LYS A 240 -48.17 -49.52 -52.59
CA LYS A 240 -47.08 -49.82 -53.54
C LYS A 240 -46.84 -51.33 -53.65
N CYS A 241 -46.74 -52.02 -52.51
CA CYS A 241 -46.55 -53.46 -52.49
C CYS A 241 -47.75 -54.20 -53.12
N GLN A 242 -48.97 -53.78 -52.80
CA GLN A 242 -50.19 -54.36 -53.36
C GLN A 242 -50.27 -54.15 -54.88
N LEU A 243 -49.84 -53.00 -55.37
CA LEU A 243 -49.76 -52.70 -56.80
C LEU A 243 -48.80 -53.64 -57.53
N GLU A 244 -47.61 -53.88 -56.95
CA GLU A 244 -46.64 -54.86 -57.50
C GLU A 244 -47.21 -56.29 -57.47
N ILE A 245 -47.92 -56.68 -56.41
CA ILE A 245 -48.61 -57.98 -56.32
C ILE A 245 -49.70 -58.11 -57.39
N ASN A 246 -50.53 -57.09 -57.55
CA ASN A 246 -51.61 -57.07 -58.55
C ASN A 246 -51.04 -57.21 -59.96
N PHE A 247 -49.97 -56.48 -60.27
CA PHE A 247 -49.27 -56.57 -61.56
C PHE A 247 -48.72 -57.98 -61.82
N ASN A 248 -47.96 -58.55 -60.86
CA ASN A 248 -47.36 -59.88 -61.02
C ASN A 248 -48.40 -61.00 -61.14
N THR A 249 -49.50 -60.88 -60.38
CA THR A 249 -50.63 -61.82 -60.42
C THR A 249 -51.33 -61.77 -61.77
N LEU A 250 -51.65 -60.56 -62.23
CA LEU A 250 -52.29 -60.34 -63.53
C LEU A 250 -51.41 -60.83 -64.68
N GLN A 251 -50.11 -60.52 -64.65
CA GLN A 251 -49.15 -60.95 -65.66
C GLN A 251 -49.06 -62.49 -65.75
N THR A 252 -49.10 -63.16 -64.59
CA THR A 252 -49.11 -64.63 -64.52
C THR A 252 -50.43 -65.22 -65.04
N LYS A 253 -51.59 -64.64 -64.65
CA LYS A 253 -52.91 -65.06 -65.15
C LYS A 253 -53.03 -64.94 -66.67
N LEU A 254 -52.54 -63.84 -67.26
CA LEU A 254 -52.56 -63.63 -68.71
C LEU A 254 -51.64 -64.60 -69.45
N ARG A 255 -50.45 -64.87 -68.90
CA ARG A 255 -49.52 -65.86 -69.46
C ARG A 255 -50.09 -67.29 -69.48
N LEU A 256 -50.68 -67.73 -68.37
CA LEU A 256 -51.27 -69.08 -68.25
C LEU A 256 -52.49 -69.28 -69.17
N SER A 257 -53.16 -68.19 -69.56
CA SER A 257 -54.32 -68.21 -70.46
C SER A 257 -53.95 -67.94 -71.94
N HIS A 258 -52.67 -67.90 -72.28
CA HIS A 258 -52.15 -67.57 -73.61
C HIS A 258 -52.67 -66.24 -74.17
N ARG A 259 -52.85 -65.24 -73.29
CA ARG A 259 -53.29 -63.88 -73.65
C ARG A 259 -52.12 -62.90 -73.66
N PRO A 260 -52.23 -61.77 -74.40
CA PRO A 260 -51.23 -60.72 -74.39
C PRO A 260 -50.95 -60.20 -72.97
N ALA A 261 -49.70 -59.81 -72.73
CA ALA A 261 -49.27 -59.17 -71.50
C ALA A 261 -50.04 -57.87 -71.24
N PHE A 262 -50.36 -57.61 -69.97
CA PHE A 262 -50.90 -56.30 -69.59
C PHE A 262 -49.79 -55.25 -69.65
N MET A 263 -50.07 -54.15 -70.33
CA MET A 263 -49.19 -52.99 -70.37
C MET A 263 -49.97 -51.78 -69.84
N PRO A 264 -49.58 -51.23 -68.68
CA PRO A 264 -50.18 -50.03 -68.13
C PRO A 264 -50.07 -48.81 -69.05
N SER A 265 -50.88 -47.79 -68.75
CA SER A 265 -50.79 -46.47 -69.39
C SER A 265 -49.40 -45.84 -69.21
N GLU A 266 -49.03 -44.97 -70.16
CA GLU A 266 -47.73 -44.29 -70.16
C GLU A 266 -47.44 -43.58 -68.82
N GLY A 267 -46.23 -43.78 -68.28
CA GLY A 267 -45.80 -43.22 -66.99
C GLY A 267 -46.34 -43.94 -65.74
N LYS A 268 -47.07 -45.05 -65.91
CA LYS A 268 -47.58 -45.90 -64.81
C LYS A 268 -46.97 -47.30 -64.81
N LEU A 269 -45.80 -47.46 -65.42
CA LEU A 269 -45.05 -48.70 -65.32
C LEU A 269 -44.58 -48.90 -63.88
N VAL A 270 -44.46 -50.15 -63.45
CA VAL A 270 -43.93 -50.50 -62.11
C VAL A 270 -42.53 -49.89 -61.91
N SER A 271 -41.72 -49.81 -62.96
CA SER A 271 -40.41 -49.13 -62.94
C SER A 271 -40.50 -47.63 -62.68
N ASP A 272 -41.48 -46.95 -63.27
CA ASP A 272 -41.67 -45.50 -63.13
C ASP A 272 -42.13 -45.17 -61.70
N ILE A 273 -43.05 -45.97 -61.16
CA ILE A 273 -43.51 -45.86 -59.77
C ILE A 273 -42.35 -46.14 -58.82
N ALA A 274 -41.52 -47.14 -59.09
CA ALA A 274 -40.32 -47.42 -58.28
C ALA A 274 -39.31 -46.26 -58.31
N ASN A 275 -39.11 -45.62 -59.45
CA ASN A 275 -38.25 -44.45 -59.58
C ASN A 275 -38.83 -43.22 -58.87
N ALA A 276 -40.13 -42.94 -59.02
CA ALA A 276 -40.83 -41.86 -58.32
C ALA A 276 -40.77 -42.06 -56.80
N TRP A 277 -40.96 -43.30 -56.33
CA TRP A 277 -40.83 -43.66 -54.93
C TRP A 277 -39.40 -43.46 -54.39
N ARG A 278 -38.37 -43.85 -55.17
CA ARG A 278 -36.97 -43.61 -54.82
C ARG A 278 -36.65 -42.11 -54.72
N GLY A 279 -37.20 -41.30 -55.63
CA GLY A 279 -37.09 -39.85 -55.58
C GLY A 279 -37.71 -39.26 -54.30
N LEU A 280 -38.91 -39.71 -53.93
CA LEU A 280 -39.55 -39.34 -52.66
C LEU A 280 -38.66 -39.69 -51.46
N GLU A 281 -38.12 -40.92 -51.39
CA GLU A 281 -37.23 -41.35 -50.29
C GLU A 281 -35.95 -40.50 -50.18
N GLN A 282 -35.40 -40.05 -51.31
CA GLN A 282 -34.24 -39.17 -51.33
C GLN A 282 -34.56 -37.77 -50.77
N VAL A 283 -35.70 -37.20 -51.17
CA VAL A 283 -36.16 -35.91 -50.66
C VAL A 283 -36.48 -35.99 -49.17
N GLU A 284 -37.15 -37.07 -48.73
CA GLU A 284 -37.44 -37.32 -47.31
C GLU A 284 -36.17 -37.32 -46.46
N LYS A 285 -35.13 -38.05 -46.90
CA LYS A 285 -33.85 -38.08 -46.19
C LYS A 285 -33.24 -36.69 -46.08
N GLY A 286 -33.23 -35.94 -47.19
CA GLY A 286 -32.71 -34.57 -47.21
C GLY A 286 -33.50 -33.61 -46.31
N TYR A 287 -34.82 -33.78 -46.20
CA TYR A 287 -35.68 -32.99 -45.33
C TYR A 287 -35.45 -33.31 -43.85
N GLU A 288 -35.32 -34.59 -43.49
CA GLU A 288 -35.00 -35.03 -42.12
C GLU A 288 -33.65 -34.49 -41.66
N ASP A 289 -32.61 -34.63 -42.48
CA ASP A 289 -31.26 -34.13 -42.18
C ASP A 289 -31.23 -32.61 -41.99
N TRP A 290 -31.99 -31.88 -42.84
CA TRP A 290 -32.15 -30.43 -42.74
C TRP A 290 -32.90 -30.03 -41.46
N LEU A 291 -34.08 -30.61 -41.20
CA LEU A 291 -34.89 -30.32 -40.01
C LEU A 291 -34.09 -30.51 -38.72
N LEU A 292 -33.39 -31.64 -38.60
CA LEU A 292 -32.60 -31.94 -37.41
C LEU A 292 -31.42 -30.99 -37.24
N SER A 293 -30.76 -30.59 -38.34
CA SER A 293 -29.65 -29.64 -38.30
C SER A 293 -30.12 -28.25 -37.91
N GLU A 294 -31.26 -27.81 -38.43
CA GLU A 294 -31.85 -26.51 -38.11
C GLU A 294 -32.37 -26.43 -36.67
N ILE A 295 -33.00 -27.50 -36.16
CA ILE A 295 -33.38 -27.59 -34.74
C ILE A 295 -32.14 -27.52 -33.83
N ARG A 296 -31.05 -28.22 -34.16
CA ARG A 296 -29.80 -28.14 -33.39
C ARG A 296 -29.20 -26.74 -33.43
N ARG A 297 -29.23 -26.06 -34.58
CA ARG A 297 -28.77 -24.68 -34.73
C ARG A 297 -29.57 -23.73 -33.84
N LEU A 298 -30.90 -23.79 -33.90
CA LEU A 298 -31.79 -22.96 -33.07
C LEU A 298 -31.62 -23.24 -31.57
N GLN A 299 -31.45 -24.50 -31.16
CA GLN A 299 -31.14 -24.85 -29.77
C GLN A 299 -29.82 -24.25 -29.29
N ARG A 300 -28.77 -24.32 -30.12
CA ARG A 300 -27.47 -23.70 -29.82
C ARG A 300 -27.61 -22.17 -29.71
N LEU A 301 -28.31 -21.54 -30.65
CA LEU A 301 -28.58 -20.10 -30.62
C LEU A 301 -29.30 -19.66 -29.34
N GLN A 302 -30.36 -20.37 -28.94
CA GLN A 302 -31.08 -20.06 -27.70
C GLN A 302 -30.16 -20.18 -26.48
N HIS A 303 -29.39 -21.26 -26.39
CA HIS A 303 -28.46 -21.47 -25.29
C HIS A 303 -27.37 -20.39 -25.21
N LEU A 304 -26.77 -20.03 -26.35
CA LEU A 304 -25.76 -18.98 -26.44
C LEU A 304 -26.33 -17.60 -26.09
N ALA A 305 -27.54 -17.28 -26.57
CA ALA A 305 -28.22 -16.03 -26.28
C ALA A 305 -28.54 -15.88 -24.79
N GLU A 306 -29.07 -16.93 -24.15
CA GLU A 306 -29.31 -16.96 -22.70
C GLU A 306 -27.99 -16.79 -21.91
N LYS A 307 -26.93 -17.47 -22.33
CA LYS A 307 -25.60 -17.38 -21.70
C LYS A 307 -24.99 -15.97 -21.86
N PHE A 308 -25.13 -15.35 -23.03
CA PHE A 308 -24.72 -13.96 -23.27
C PHE A 308 -25.50 -13.03 -22.35
N GLN A 309 -26.83 -13.14 -22.30
CA GLN A 309 -27.69 -12.30 -21.47
C GLN A 309 -27.29 -12.34 -19.99
N GLN A 310 -27.08 -13.55 -19.46
CA GLN A 310 -26.67 -13.74 -18.06
C GLN A 310 -25.29 -13.12 -17.79
N LYS A 311 -24.29 -13.42 -18.64
CA LYS A 311 -22.92 -12.91 -18.45
C LYS A 311 -22.82 -11.40 -18.60
N ALA A 312 -23.48 -10.83 -19.61
CA ALA A 312 -23.55 -9.39 -19.84
C ALA A 312 -24.20 -8.67 -18.64
N SER A 313 -25.34 -9.16 -18.17
CA SER A 313 -26.06 -8.54 -17.04
C SER A 313 -25.25 -8.61 -15.74
N LEU A 314 -24.54 -9.72 -15.49
CA LEU A 314 -23.63 -9.84 -14.34
C LEU A 314 -22.43 -8.89 -14.44
N HIS A 315 -21.89 -8.67 -15.64
CA HIS A 315 -20.81 -7.72 -15.85
C HIS A 315 -21.28 -6.28 -15.62
N GLU A 316 -22.41 -5.89 -16.22
CA GLU A 316 -23.00 -4.55 -16.05
C GLU A 316 -23.38 -4.26 -14.59
N ALA A 317 -23.86 -5.26 -13.86
CA ALA A 317 -24.14 -5.12 -12.42
C ALA A 317 -22.87 -4.81 -11.62
N TRP A 318 -21.74 -5.40 -12.01
CA TRP A 318 -20.44 -5.16 -11.38
C TRP A 318 -19.81 -3.83 -11.80
N THR A 319 -19.98 -3.38 -13.05
CA THR A 319 -19.43 -2.08 -13.52
C THR A 319 -20.19 -0.88 -12.94
N ARG A 320 -21.44 -1.06 -12.53
CA ARG A 320 -22.29 0.01 -11.99
C ARG A 320 -21.62 0.80 -10.85
N GLY A 321 -21.47 2.11 -11.03
CA GLY A 321 -20.89 3.03 -10.04
C GLY A 321 -19.36 3.00 -9.93
N LYS A 322 -18.67 2.12 -10.66
CA LYS A 322 -17.20 2.07 -10.66
C LYS A 322 -16.58 3.29 -11.34
N GLU A 323 -17.19 3.79 -12.43
CA GLU A 323 -16.73 5.01 -13.11
C GLU A 323 -16.81 6.24 -12.21
N ASP A 324 -17.92 6.37 -11.45
CA ASP A 324 -18.10 7.45 -10.49
C ASP A 324 -17.05 7.38 -9.38
N MET A 325 -16.83 6.19 -8.82
CA MET A 325 -15.79 5.96 -7.80
C MET A 325 -14.40 6.35 -8.31
N LEU A 326 -14.05 5.96 -9.54
CA LEU A 326 -12.75 6.27 -10.14
C LEU A 326 -12.56 7.77 -10.40
N SER A 327 -13.65 8.48 -10.70
CA SER A 327 -13.66 9.92 -11.00
C SER A 327 -13.62 10.82 -9.76
N GLN A 328 -13.78 10.26 -8.55
CA GLN A 328 -13.70 11.03 -7.31
C GLN A 328 -12.31 11.63 -7.08
N ARG A 329 -12.25 12.82 -6.49
CA ARG A 329 -10.99 13.53 -6.17
C ARG A 329 -10.73 13.63 -4.67
N ASP A 330 -11.08 12.58 -3.95
CA ASP A 330 -10.90 12.41 -2.51
C ASP A 330 -9.43 12.57 -2.05
N TYR A 331 -8.48 12.26 -2.91
CA TYR A 331 -7.04 12.42 -2.64
C TYR A 331 -6.56 13.87 -2.58
N GLU A 332 -7.28 14.86 -3.12
CA GLU A 332 -6.86 16.27 -3.11
C GLU A 332 -6.88 16.89 -1.69
N SER A 333 -7.75 16.39 -0.81
CA SER A 333 -7.88 16.86 0.58
C SER A 333 -7.32 15.89 1.63
N ALA A 334 -6.76 14.77 1.20
CA ALA A 334 -6.31 13.70 2.07
C ALA A 334 -4.88 13.94 2.60
N SER A 335 -4.61 13.44 3.81
CA SER A 335 -3.26 13.37 4.38
C SER A 335 -2.41 12.28 3.70
N LEU A 336 -1.09 12.31 3.91
CA LEU A 336 -0.16 11.33 3.33
C LEU A 336 -0.56 9.88 3.67
N GLN A 337 -0.99 9.62 4.90
CA GLN A 337 -1.43 8.28 5.33
C GLN A 337 -2.75 7.87 4.67
N GLU A 338 -3.68 8.81 4.50
CA GLU A 338 -4.95 8.56 3.82
C GLU A 338 -4.74 8.29 2.33
N VAL A 339 -3.87 9.06 1.65
CA VAL A 339 -3.49 8.82 0.25
C VAL A 339 -2.84 7.45 0.08
N ARG A 340 -1.91 7.06 0.97
CA ARG A 340 -1.32 5.70 0.98
C ARG A 340 -2.37 4.61 1.14
N ALA A 341 -3.36 4.83 2.01
CA ALA A 341 -4.47 3.90 2.19
C ALA A 341 -5.41 3.85 0.97
N LEU A 342 -5.60 4.98 0.27
CA LEU A 342 -6.33 5.03 -1.00
C LEU A 342 -5.58 4.28 -2.10
N LEU A 343 -4.26 4.41 -2.18
CA LEU A 343 -3.41 3.74 -3.17
C LEU A 343 -3.47 2.22 -3.02
N ARG A 344 -3.37 1.70 -1.79
CA ARG A 344 -3.58 0.25 -1.51
C ARG A 344 -4.98 -0.24 -1.87
N ARG A 345 -6.01 0.57 -1.59
CA ARG A 345 -7.40 0.24 -2.00
C ARG A 345 -7.54 0.23 -3.52
N HIS A 346 -6.85 1.13 -4.21
CA HIS A 346 -6.82 1.20 -5.67
C HIS A 346 -6.07 0.00 -6.29
N GLU A 347 -4.95 -0.44 -5.70
CA GLU A 347 -4.26 -1.68 -6.11
C GLU A 347 -5.15 -2.92 -5.99
N ALA A 348 -5.93 -3.02 -4.90
CA ALA A 348 -6.89 -4.10 -4.74
C ALA A 348 -7.99 -4.05 -5.82
N PHE A 349 -8.45 -2.84 -6.17
CA PHE A 349 -9.40 -2.65 -7.27
C PHE A 349 -8.80 -3.02 -8.63
N GLU A 350 -7.54 -2.68 -8.91
CA GLU A 350 -6.84 -3.06 -10.14
C GLU A 350 -6.69 -4.57 -10.27
N SER A 351 -6.43 -5.27 -9.16
CA SER A 351 -6.41 -6.73 -9.15
C SER A 351 -7.79 -7.34 -9.43
N ASP A 352 -8.86 -6.78 -8.85
CA ASP A 352 -10.25 -7.19 -9.14
C ASP A 352 -10.62 -6.91 -10.61
N LEU A 353 -10.21 -5.74 -11.14
CA LEU A 353 -10.38 -5.37 -12.53
C LEU A 353 -9.68 -6.36 -13.46
N ALA A 354 -8.41 -6.71 -13.21
CA ALA A 354 -7.69 -7.68 -14.02
C ALA A 354 -8.38 -9.06 -14.04
N ALA A 355 -8.93 -9.52 -12.92
CA ALA A 355 -9.65 -10.80 -12.84
C ALA A 355 -10.96 -10.82 -13.66
N HIS A 356 -11.50 -9.65 -14.01
CA HIS A 356 -12.70 -9.51 -14.83
C HIS A 356 -12.42 -9.42 -16.34
N GLN A 357 -11.16 -9.33 -16.76
CA GLN A 357 -10.75 -9.29 -18.17
C GLN A 357 -11.28 -10.49 -18.97
N ASP A 358 -11.02 -11.70 -18.50
CA ASP A 358 -11.49 -12.94 -19.13
C ASP A 358 -13.02 -12.95 -19.31
N ARG A 359 -13.77 -12.30 -18.41
CA ARG A 359 -15.24 -12.26 -18.51
C ARG A 359 -15.68 -11.42 -19.71
N VAL A 360 -15.03 -10.28 -19.96
CA VAL A 360 -15.33 -9.41 -21.11
C VAL A 360 -14.97 -10.11 -22.41
N GLU A 361 -13.81 -10.76 -22.47
CA GLU A 361 -13.38 -11.55 -23.64
C GLU A 361 -14.36 -12.68 -23.96
N HIS A 362 -14.86 -13.39 -22.93
CA HIS A 362 -15.89 -14.40 -23.12
C HIS A 362 -17.24 -13.82 -23.61
N ILE A 363 -17.63 -12.62 -23.16
CA ILE A 363 -18.86 -11.97 -23.63
C ILE A 363 -18.73 -11.60 -25.12
N ALA A 364 -17.57 -11.07 -25.52
CA ALA A 364 -17.27 -10.74 -26.91
C ALA A 364 -17.24 -12.00 -27.80
N ALA A 365 -16.61 -13.08 -27.35
CA ALA A 365 -16.58 -14.35 -28.06
C ALA A 365 -17.99 -14.95 -28.24
N LEU A 366 -18.86 -14.87 -27.23
CA LEU A 366 -20.26 -15.32 -27.35
C LEU A 366 -21.07 -14.47 -28.34
N ALA A 367 -20.87 -13.15 -28.36
CA ALA A 367 -21.49 -12.27 -29.33
C ALA A 367 -21.04 -12.59 -30.76
N GLN A 368 -19.75 -12.88 -30.96
CA GLN A 368 -19.22 -13.31 -32.25
C GLN A 368 -19.81 -14.65 -32.70
N GLU A 369 -19.87 -15.66 -31.83
CA GLU A 369 -20.46 -16.96 -32.15
C GLU A 369 -21.96 -16.84 -32.51
N LEU A 370 -22.70 -15.93 -31.85
CA LEU A 370 -24.09 -15.63 -32.20
C LEU A 370 -24.22 -14.97 -33.58
N ASN A 371 -23.26 -14.13 -33.98
CA ASN A 371 -23.22 -13.54 -35.33
C ASN A 371 -22.94 -14.59 -36.40
N GLU A 372 -21.98 -15.48 -36.16
CA GLU A 372 -21.60 -16.56 -37.10
C GLU A 372 -22.75 -17.54 -37.38
N LEU A 373 -23.72 -17.61 -36.46
CA LEU A 373 -24.92 -18.43 -36.58
C LEU A 373 -26.16 -17.65 -37.08
N ASP A 374 -26.00 -16.42 -37.57
CA ASP A 374 -27.09 -15.55 -38.06
C ASP A 374 -28.24 -15.41 -37.07
N TYR A 375 -27.93 -15.06 -35.82
CA TYR A 375 -28.94 -14.82 -34.79
C TYR A 375 -29.84 -13.62 -35.13
N HIS A 376 -31.16 -13.77 -34.99
CA HIS A 376 -32.13 -12.73 -35.37
C HIS A 376 -31.96 -11.37 -34.64
N GLU A 377 -31.49 -11.36 -33.40
CA GLU A 377 -31.20 -10.13 -32.63
C GLU A 377 -29.70 -9.81 -32.54
N ALA A 378 -28.90 -10.31 -33.48
CA ALA A 378 -27.46 -10.07 -33.55
C ALA A 378 -27.08 -8.57 -33.41
N ALA A 379 -27.84 -7.68 -34.04
CA ALA A 379 -27.60 -6.23 -33.95
C ALA A 379 -27.70 -5.70 -32.50
N SER A 380 -28.69 -6.17 -31.73
CA SER A 380 -28.88 -5.79 -30.32
C SER A 380 -27.75 -6.33 -29.44
N VAL A 381 -27.39 -7.61 -29.64
CA VAL A 381 -26.27 -8.28 -28.95
C VAL A 381 -24.95 -7.54 -29.21
N ASN A 382 -24.67 -7.18 -30.47
CA ASN A 382 -23.46 -6.45 -30.84
C ASN A 382 -23.42 -5.04 -30.26
N SER A 383 -24.53 -4.30 -30.32
CA SER A 383 -24.60 -2.97 -29.72
C SER A 383 -24.34 -3.01 -28.23
N ARG A 384 -24.87 -4.01 -27.52
CA ARG A 384 -24.65 -4.19 -26.09
C ARG A 384 -23.22 -4.65 -25.78
N CYS A 385 -22.67 -5.57 -26.56
CA CYS A 385 -21.28 -6.01 -26.43
C CYS A 385 -20.32 -4.85 -26.64
N GLN A 386 -20.54 -4.02 -27.66
CA GLN A 386 -19.74 -2.84 -27.92
C GLN A 386 -19.79 -1.86 -26.76
N ALA A 387 -20.98 -1.58 -26.20
CA ALA A 387 -21.12 -0.71 -25.03
C ALA A 387 -20.35 -1.25 -23.81
N ILE A 388 -20.33 -2.57 -23.61
CA ILE A 388 -19.54 -3.22 -22.55
C ILE A 388 -18.04 -3.04 -22.81
N CYS A 389 -17.57 -3.26 -24.03
CA CYS A 389 -16.16 -3.07 -24.40
C CYS A 389 -15.73 -1.60 -24.26
N ASP A 390 -16.54 -0.66 -24.74
CA ASP A 390 -16.26 0.78 -24.61
C ASP A 390 -16.20 1.22 -23.15
N GLN A 391 -17.13 0.72 -22.31
CA GLN A 391 -17.10 0.96 -20.86
C GLN A 391 -15.87 0.34 -20.21
N TRP A 392 -15.47 -0.87 -20.62
CA TRP A 392 -14.28 -1.55 -20.11
C TRP A 392 -12.99 -0.77 -20.42
N ASP A 393 -12.84 -0.31 -21.65
CA ASP A 393 -11.71 0.51 -22.08
C ASP A 393 -11.70 1.84 -21.30
N ASN A 394 -12.86 2.48 -21.15
CA ASN A 394 -12.99 3.70 -20.35
C ASN A 394 -12.56 3.47 -18.89
N LEU A 395 -13.06 2.40 -18.25
CA LEU A 395 -12.66 2.00 -16.89
C LEU A 395 -11.14 1.83 -16.80
N GLY A 396 -10.52 1.13 -17.75
CA GLY A 396 -9.07 0.97 -17.80
C GLY A 396 -8.33 2.31 -17.83
N THR A 397 -8.77 3.26 -18.68
CA THR A 397 -8.16 4.59 -18.73
C THR A 397 -8.38 5.41 -17.47
N LEU A 398 -9.57 5.36 -16.86
CA LEU A 398 -9.89 6.06 -15.61
C LEU A 398 -9.09 5.51 -14.44
N THR A 399 -8.91 4.19 -14.38
CA THR A 399 -8.08 3.51 -13.38
C THR A 399 -6.64 3.97 -13.45
N GLN A 400 -6.04 4.03 -14.65
CA GLN A 400 -4.68 4.54 -14.83
C GLN A 400 -4.56 6.02 -14.46
N LYS A 401 -5.49 6.88 -14.92
CA LYS A 401 -5.50 8.30 -14.56
C LYS A 401 -5.60 8.52 -13.05
N ARG A 402 -6.41 7.71 -12.35
CA ARG A 402 -6.54 7.77 -10.89
C ARG A 402 -5.26 7.31 -10.19
N ARG A 403 -4.63 6.22 -10.65
CA ARG A 403 -3.33 5.75 -10.14
C ARG A 403 -2.27 6.85 -10.27
N ASP A 404 -2.10 7.43 -11.46
CA ASP A 404 -1.13 8.50 -11.70
C ASP A 404 -1.37 9.72 -10.80
N ALA A 405 -2.64 10.08 -10.56
CA ALA A 405 -2.99 11.19 -9.69
C ALA A 405 -2.70 10.89 -8.21
N LEU A 406 -3.00 9.67 -7.74
CA LEU A 406 -2.71 9.20 -6.39
C LEU A 406 -1.20 9.14 -6.13
N GLU A 407 -0.43 8.53 -7.04
CA GLU A 407 1.04 8.43 -6.94
C GLU A 407 1.70 9.82 -6.97
N ARG A 408 1.21 10.73 -7.83
CA ARG A 408 1.66 12.12 -7.85
C ARG A 408 1.38 12.82 -6.53
N MET A 409 0.17 12.66 -5.99
CA MET A 409 -0.22 13.28 -4.71
C MET A 409 0.61 12.72 -3.56
N GLU A 410 0.82 11.40 -3.50
CA GLU A 410 1.68 10.76 -2.50
C GLU A 410 3.08 11.36 -2.53
N LYS A 411 3.69 11.45 -3.72
CA LYS A 411 5.04 12.00 -3.88
C LYS A 411 5.14 13.46 -3.43
N LEU A 412 4.13 14.28 -3.73
CA LEU A 412 4.09 15.68 -3.28
C LEU A 412 4.02 15.77 -1.75
N LEU A 413 3.11 15.01 -1.13
CA LEU A 413 2.94 14.99 0.31
C LEU A 413 4.17 14.42 1.03
N GLU A 414 4.82 13.39 0.48
CA GLU A 414 6.07 12.83 0.99
C GLU A 414 7.23 13.84 0.90
N THR A 415 7.31 14.62 -0.18
CA THR A 415 8.31 15.69 -0.31
C THR A 415 8.08 16.77 0.77
N ILE A 416 6.82 17.15 1.00
CA ILE A 416 6.48 18.12 2.05
C ILE A 416 6.83 17.57 3.44
N ASP A 417 6.51 16.31 3.73
CA ASP A 417 6.82 15.63 4.99
C ASP A 417 8.33 15.59 5.26
N GLN A 418 9.13 15.26 4.24
CA GLN A 418 10.60 15.27 4.31
C GLN A 418 11.16 16.66 4.59
N LEU A 419 10.67 17.69 3.90
CA LEU A 419 11.08 19.08 4.14
C LEU A 419 10.66 19.56 5.54
N GLN A 420 9.48 19.17 6.03
CA GLN A 420 9.04 19.47 7.39
C GLN A 420 9.96 18.81 8.43
N LEU A 421 10.38 17.57 8.21
CA LEU A 421 11.32 16.88 9.07
C LEU A 421 12.72 17.53 9.03
N GLU A 422 13.20 17.93 7.85
CA GLU A 422 14.48 18.63 7.69
C GLU A 422 14.48 19.97 8.42
N PHE A 423 13.39 20.75 8.29
CA PHE A 423 13.20 21.98 9.04
C PHE A 423 13.33 21.71 10.54
N ALA A 424 12.61 20.72 11.08
CA ALA A 424 12.65 20.41 12.50
C ALA A 424 14.06 19.99 12.97
N ARG A 425 14.74 19.16 12.17
CA ARG A 425 16.10 18.68 12.45
C ARG A 425 17.12 19.81 12.55
N ARG A 426 16.98 20.87 11.75
CA ARG A 426 17.90 22.02 11.73
C ARG A 426 17.48 23.11 12.71
N ALA A 427 16.18 23.38 12.80
CA ALA A 427 15.62 24.40 13.67
C ALA A 427 15.84 24.10 15.16
N ALA A 428 15.74 22.84 15.60
CA ALA A 428 15.94 22.48 17.00
C ALA A 428 17.35 22.83 17.55
N PRO A 429 18.46 22.35 16.96
CA PRO A 429 19.80 22.71 17.44
C PRO A 429 20.10 24.20 17.24
N PHE A 430 19.62 24.81 16.15
CA PHE A 430 19.78 26.24 15.93
C PHE A 430 19.05 27.08 17.00
N ASN A 431 17.85 26.66 17.42
CA ASN A 431 17.13 27.28 18.51
C ASN A 431 17.90 27.17 19.84
N ASN A 432 18.49 26.01 20.14
CA ASN A 432 19.30 25.85 21.35
C ASN A 432 20.54 26.74 21.31
N TRP A 433 21.17 26.89 20.13
CA TRP A 433 22.27 27.83 19.94
C TRP A 433 21.82 29.29 20.16
N LEU A 434 20.64 29.67 19.67
CA LEU A 434 20.07 31.00 19.91
C LEU A 434 19.84 31.26 21.40
N ASP A 435 19.28 30.29 22.12
CA ASP A 435 19.03 30.40 23.55
C ASP A 435 20.35 30.54 24.33
N GLY A 436 21.35 29.68 24.03
CA GLY A 436 22.68 29.80 24.63
C GLY A 436 23.39 31.11 24.31
N ALA A 437 23.28 31.60 23.07
CA ALA A 437 23.85 32.89 22.68
C ALA A 437 23.21 34.06 23.45
N VAL A 438 21.90 34.02 23.71
CA VAL A 438 21.24 35.03 24.54
C VAL A 438 21.76 34.98 25.98
N GLU A 439 21.89 33.77 26.56
CA GLU A 439 22.43 33.57 27.91
C GLU A 439 23.87 34.11 28.01
N ASP A 440 24.77 33.73 27.10
CA ASP A 440 26.17 34.17 27.08
C ASP A 440 26.30 35.69 26.93
N LEU A 441 25.46 36.32 26.09
CA LEU A 441 25.46 37.76 25.87
C LEU A 441 24.91 38.54 27.08
N GLN A 442 24.11 37.90 27.93
CA GLN A 442 23.54 38.49 29.14
C GLN A 442 24.28 38.08 30.42
N ASP A 443 25.26 37.19 30.33
CA ASP A 443 26.06 36.72 31.46
C ASP A 443 26.71 37.88 32.22
N VAL A 444 26.85 37.76 33.54
CA VAL A 444 27.39 38.80 34.42
C VAL A 444 28.81 38.42 34.84
N TRP A 445 29.78 39.30 34.57
CA TRP A 445 31.19 39.06 34.86
C TRP A 445 31.73 39.93 35.99
N LEU A 446 32.76 39.42 36.68
CA LEU A 446 33.57 40.16 37.65
C LEU A 446 35.04 40.00 37.28
N VAL A 447 35.71 41.11 36.96
CA VAL A 447 37.11 41.14 36.53
C VAL A 447 37.91 42.12 37.37
N HIS A 448 39.18 41.80 37.63
CA HIS A 448 40.10 42.59 38.46
C HIS A 448 41.37 43.00 37.71
N SER A 449 41.50 42.56 36.45
CA SER A 449 42.65 42.87 35.60
C SER A 449 42.28 43.17 34.14
N VAL A 450 43.19 43.88 33.47
CA VAL A 450 43.11 44.16 32.03
C VAL A 450 43.16 42.86 31.22
N GLU A 451 43.95 41.87 31.65
CA GLU A 451 44.14 40.61 30.93
C GLU A 451 42.88 39.72 30.94
N GLU A 452 42.20 39.63 32.10
CA GLU A 452 40.90 38.96 32.22
C GLU A 452 39.87 39.61 31.29
N THR A 453 39.79 40.94 31.30
CA THR A 453 38.85 41.68 30.44
C THR A 453 39.17 41.52 28.96
N GLN A 454 40.45 41.53 28.59
CA GLN A 454 40.89 41.31 27.21
C GLN A 454 40.56 39.88 26.74
N SER A 455 40.60 38.90 27.63
CA SER A 455 40.18 37.53 27.35
C SER A 455 38.68 37.46 27.03
N LEU A 456 37.84 38.17 27.81
CA LEU A 456 36.40 38.30 27.54
C LEU A 456 36.12 39.01 26.20
N VAL A 457 36.84 40.09 25.90
CA VAL A 457 36.74 40.79 24.60
C VAL A 457 37.09 39.84 23.45
N THR A 458 38.18 39.07 23.60
CA THR A 458 38.62 38.11 22.58
C THR A 458 37.59 37.00 22.37
N ALA A 459 37.03 36.46 23.45
CA ALA A 459 35.95 35.47 23.36
C ALA A 459 34.71 36.03 22.66
N HIS A 460 34.34 37.29 22.94
CA HIS A 460 33.22 37.95 22.28
C HIS A 460 33.49 38.20 20.78
N GLU A 461 34.71 38.58 20.39
CA GLU A 461 35.11 38.69 18.98
C GLU A 461 35.03 37.35 18.25
N GLN A 462 35.48 36.25 18.89
CA GLN A 462 35.35 34.90 18.36
C GLN A 462 33.88 34.50 18.18
N PHE A 463 33.02 34.81 19.15
CA PHE A 463 31.57 34.62 19.02
C PHE A 463 31.01 35.41 17.83
N LYS A 464 31.34 36.71 17.70
CA LYS A 464 30.89 37.53 16.56
C LYS A 464 31.30 36.96 15.21
N ALA A 465 32.47 36.34 15.12
CA ALA A 465 32.93 35.68 13.91
C ALA A 465 32.04 34.49 13.47
N THR A 466 31.27 33.88 14.39
CA THR A 466 30.31 32.81 14.08
C THR A 466 28.97 33.32 13.54
N LEU A 467 28.62 34.59 13.79
CA LEU A 467 27.32 35.16 13.41
C LEU A 467 27.00 35.09 11.91
N PRO A 468 27.94 35.35 10.97
CA PRO A 468 27.64 35.23 9.54
C PRO A 468 27.28 33.80 9.12
N GLU A 469 27.87 32.79 9.76
CA GLU A 469 27.53 31.40 9.51
C GLU A 469 26.18 31.03 10.11
N ALA A 470 25.90 31.49 11.32
CA ALA A 470 24.59 31.34 11.95
C ALA A 470 23.46 32.01 11.14
N ASP A 471 23.71 33.16 10.51
CA ASP A 471 22.72 33.82 9.63
C ASP A 471 22.49 33.03 8.32
N ARG A 472 23.54 32.39 7.79
CA ARG A 472 23.39 31.45 6.66
C ARG A 472 22.54 30.24 7.05
N GLU A 473 22.77 29.68 8.24
CA GLU A 473 21.98 28.56 8.76
C GLU A 473 20.51 28.97 8.95
N ARG A 474 20.25 30.15 9.55
CA ARG A 474 18.91 30.74 9.61
C ARG A 474 18.26 30.88 8.23
N GLY A 475 18.99 31.44 7.27
CA GLY A 475 18.52 31.61 5.90
C GLY A 475 18.13 30.29 5.24
N ALA A 476 18.93 29.25 5.46
CA ALA A 476 18.65 27.91 4.94
C ALA A 476 17.44 27.25 5.62
N ILE A 477 17.29 27.39 6.95
CA ILE A 477 16.11 26.91 7.69
C ILE A 477 14.83 27.59 7.17
N LEU A 478 14.86 28.91 6.98
CA LEU A 478 13.72 29.66 6.43
C LEU A 478 13.47 29.33 4.96
N GLY A 479 14.53 29.02 4.20
CA GLY A 479 14.45 28.55 2.82
C GLY A 479 13.61 27.28 2.67
N ILE A 480 13.80 26.29 3.55
CA ILE A 480 13.01 25.06 3.57
C ILE A 480 11.52 25.35 3.74
N GLN A 481 11.16 26.26 4.66
CA GLN A 481 9.77 26.67 4.84
C GLN A 481 9.21 27.38 3.59
N GLY A 482 10.03 28.21 2.95
CA GLY A 482 9.67 28.87 1.68
C GLY A 482 9.41 27.88 0.55
N GLU A 483 10.20 26.80 0.47
CA GLU A 483 9.99 25.72 -0.49
C GLU A 483 8.68 24.96 -0.24
N ILE A 484 8.38 24.63 1.01
CA ILE A 484 7.09 24.01 1.39
C ILE A 484 5.92 24.89 0.95
N GLN A 485 5.97 26.20 1.26
CA GLN A 485 4.93 27.15 0.84
C GLN A 485 4.80 27.23 -0.68
N LYS A 486 5.92 27.23 -1.41
CA LYS A 486 5.94 27.26 -2.88
C LYS A 486 5.31 26.01 -3.47
N ILE A 487 5.62 24.82 -2.94
CA ILE A 487 5.00 23.56 -3.38
C ILE A 487 3.49 23.62 -3.14
N CYS A 488 3.05 23.99 -1.93
CA CYS A 488 1.62 24.09 -1.62
C CYS A 488 0.88 25.06 -2.53
N GLN A 489 1.45 26.25 -2.81
CA GLN A 489 0.86 27.23 -3.71
C GLN A 489 0.80 26.74 -5.16
N THR A 490 1.87 26.11 -5.65
CA THR A 490 1.97 25.64 -7.05
C THR A 490 0.93 24.57 -7.36
N TYR A 491 0.66 23.67 -6.41
CA TYR A 491 -0.24 22.53 -6.59
C TYR A 491 -1.62 22.73 -5.93
N GLY A 492 -1.91 23.92 -5.39
CA GLY A 492 -3.21 24.23 -4.76
C GLY A 492 -3.50 23.41 -3.50
N LEU A 493 -2.46 22.91 -2.83
CA LEU A 493 -2.58 22.13 -1.60
C LEU A 493 -2.84 23.06 -0.42
N ARG A 494 -3.61 22.60 0.57
CA ARG A 494 -3.77 23.34 1.82
C ARG A 494 -2.44 23.34 2.58
N PRO A 495 -1.85 24.52 2.86
CA PRO A 495 -0.64 24.58 3.66
C PRO A 495 -0.97 24.06 5.07
N SER A 496 -0.20 23.07 5.53
CA SER A 496 -0.29 22.64 6.93
C SER A 496 0.04 23.85 7.81
N SER A 497 -0.89 24.22 8.70
CA SER A 497 -0.74 25.41 9.56
C SER A 497 0.41 25.27 10.56
N THR A 498 0.92 24.05 10.76
CA THR A 498 1.93 23.75 11.76
C THR A 498 2.77 22.54 11.31
N ASN A 499 4.07 22.58 11.61
CA ASN A 499 4.97 21.46 11.39
C ASN A 499 4.69 20.37 12.45
N PRO A 500 4.47 19.10 12.07
CA PRO A 500 4.12 18.04 13.01
C PRO A 500 5.30 17.60 13.90
N TYR A 501 6.54 17.92 13.53
CA TYR A 501 7.75 17.45 14.23
C TYR A 501 8.31 18.45 15.24
N ILE A 502 7.97 19.74 15.12
CA ILE A 502 8.46 20.79 16.00
C ILE A 502 7.41 21.88 16.18
N ALA A 503 7.25 22.36 17.42
CA ALA A 503 6.33 23.46 17.76
C ALA A 503 6.89 24.85 17.42
N LEU A 504 8.15 24.92 16.98
CA LEU A 504 8.85 26.17 16.69
C LEU A 504 8.44 26.70 15.31
N SER A 505 7.99 27.96 15.27
CA SER A 505 7.66 28.62 14.01
C SER A 505 8.86 29.36 13.40
N PRO A 506 8.85 29.61 12.09
CA PRO A 506 9.81 30.49 11.44
C PRO A 506 9.86 31.91 12.05
N GLN A 507 8.74 32.37 12.61
CA GLN A 507 8.66 33.68 13.28
C GLN A 507 9.39 33.67 14.63
N ASP A 508 9.32 32.56 15.38
CA ASP A 508 10.02 32.42 16.65
C ASP A 508 11.54 32.46 16.45
N ILE A 509 12.04 31.77 15.43
CA ILE A 509 13.47 31.79 15.05
C ILE A 509 13.92 33.22 14.73
N ASN A 510 13.15 33.94 13.92
CA ASN A 510 13.48 35.33 13.57
C ASN A 510 13.47 36.26 14.79
N THR A 511 12.49 36.09 15.68
CA THR A 511 12.38 36.91 16.89
C THR A 511 13.57 36.70 17.83
N LYS A 512 14.00 35.45 18.02
CA LYS A 512 15.19 35.11 18.81
C LYS A 512 16.48 35.61 18.15
N TRP A 513 16.61 35.45 16.83
CA TRP A 513 17.74 35.98 16.07
C TRP A 513 17.87 37.50 16.20
N ASP A 514 16.75 38.23 16.11
CA ASP A 514 16.74 39.68 16.28
C ASP A 514 17.12 40.10 17.71
N THR A 515 16.77 39.29 18.71
CA THR A 515 17.23 39.48 20.10
C THR A 515 18.75 39.36 20.20
N VAL A 516 19.34 38.28 19.67
CA VAL A 516 20.81 38.09 19.63
C VAL A 516 21.48 39.27 18.91
N ARG A 517 20.98 39.68 17.74
CA ARG A 517 21.53 40.82 16.98
C ARG A 517 21.49 42.14 17.74
N LYS A 518 20.49 42.36 18.60
CA LYS A 518 20.39 43.56 19.44
C LYS A 518 21.34 43.51 20.64
N LEU A 519 21.56 42.33 21.21
CA LEU A 519 22.42 42.15 22.38
C LEU A 519 23.91 42.28 22.04
N VAL A 520 24.34 41.90 20.83
CA VAL A 520 25.76 41.95 20.43
C VAL A 520 26.37 43.36 20.56
N PRO A 521 25.81 44.44 19.97
CA PRO A 521 26.37 45.78 20.14
C PRO A 521 26.33 46.28 21.58
N SER A 522 25.31 45.86 22.35
CA SER A 522 25.22 46.20 23.78
C SER A 522 26.35 45.55 24.58
N ARG A 523 26.67 44.28 24.29
CA ARG A 523 27.75 43.53 24.93
C ARG A 523 29.13 44.10 24.57
N ASP A 524 29.32 44.48 23.30
CA ASP A 524 30.51 45.21 22.84
C ASP A 524 30.76 46.47 23.66
N GLN A 525 29.72 47.29 23.85
CA GLN A 525 29.81 48.51 24.64
C GLN A 525 30.20 48.23 26.09
N MET A 526 29.51 47.29 26.75
CA MET A 526 29.79 46.93 28.15
C MET A 526 31.23 46.43 28.34
N LEU A 527 31.73 45.59 27.44
CA LEU A 527 33.10 45.08 27.50
C LEU A 527 34.13 46.20 27.26
N GLN A 528 33.84 47.14 26.36
CA GLN A 528 34.73 48.27 26.08
C GLN A 528 34.79 49.26 27.25
N GLU A 529 33.67 49.54 27.91
CA GLU A 529 33.61 50.35 29.13
C GLU A 529 34.41 49.71 30.26
N GLU A 530 34.25 48.40 30.47
CA GLU A 530 35.01 47.65 31.47
C GLU A 530 36.51 47.61 31.16
N LEU A 531 36.89 47.40 29.89
CA LEU A 531 38.30 47.42 29.48
C LEU A 531 38.93 48.79 29.74
N THR A 532 38.19 49.86 29.44
CA THR A 532 38.63 51.24 29.71
C THR A 532 38.82 51.46 31.22
N ARG A 533 37.88 50.99 32.05
CA ARG A 533 37.97 51.04 33.51
C ARG A 533 39.22 50.33 34.02
N GLN A 534 39.47 49.10 33.58
CA GLN A 534 40.64 48.33 34.02
C GLN A 534 41.97 48.95 33.52
N GLN A 535 42.00 49.55 32.33
CA GLN A 535 43.16 50.29 31.84
C GLN A 535 43.45 51.53 32.67
N VAL A 536 42.42 52.25 33.12
CA VAL A 536 42.56 53.38 34.06
C VAL A 536 43.11 52.88 35.39
N ASN A 537 42.57 51.79 35.94
CA ASN A 537 43.05 51.18 37.19
C ASN A 537 44.55 50.79 37.10
N GLU A 538 44.97 50.15 36.01
CA GLU A 538 46.37 49.81 35.78
C GLU A 538 47.27 51.05 35.64
N ARG A 539 46.78 52.15 35.05
CA ARG A 539 47.51 53.43 35.00
C ARG A 539 47.69 54.02 36.39
N LEU A 540 46.64 54.03 37.21
CA LEU A 540 46.71 54.50 38.61
C LEU A 540 47.70 53.66 39.43
N ARG A 541 47.67 52.32 39.29
CA ARG A 541 48.64 51.42 39.95
C ARG A 541 50.08 51.81 39.59
N ARG A 542 50.36 52.03 38.29
CA ARG A 542 51.70 52.43 37.83
C ARG A 542 52.10 53.82 38.29
N GLN A 543 51.19 54.78 38.31
CA GLN A 543 51.45 56.14 38.78
C GLN A 543 51.82 56.17 40.27
N PHE A 544 51.02 55.52 41.10
CA PHE A 544 51.31 55.36 42.52
C PHE A 544 52.66 54.66 42.71
N ALA A 545 52.89 53.53 42.02
CA ALA A 545 54.12 52.77 42.14
C ALA A 545 55.36 53.56 41.72
N ALA A 546 55.30 54.32 40.62
CA ALA A 546 56.40 55.15 40.16
C ALA A 546 56.79 56.21 41.19
N GLN A 547 55.81 56.85 41.83
CA GLN A 547 56.06 57.83 42.89
C GLN A 547 56.55 57.16 44.17
N ALA A 548 55.91 56.07 44.62
CA ALA A 548 56.30 55.34 45.82
C ALA A 548 57.72 54.77 45.71
N ASN A 549 58.09 54.21 44.55
CA ASN A 549 59.43 53.69 44.30
C ASN A 549 60.51 54.79 44.23
N ALA A 550 60.14 56.06 44.02
CA ALA A 550 61.06 57.19 44.12
C ALA A 550 61.14 57.73 45.56
N ILE A 551 59.98 57.83 46.23
CA ILE A 551 59.86 58.41 47.57
C ILE A 551 60.46 57.48 48.64
N GLY A 552 60.19 56.17 48.57
CA GLY A 552 60.66 55.20 49.56
C GLY A 552 62.18 55.25 49.78
N PRO A 553 63.00 55.06 48.72
CA PRO A 553 64.45 55.19 48.82
C PRO A 553 64.92 56.60 49.21
N TRP A 554 64.21 57.65 48.79
CA TRP A 554 64.54 59.02 49.17
C TRP A 554 64.39 59.24 50.68
N ILE A 555 63.32 58.72 51.29
CA ILE A 555 63.11 58.80 52.75
C ILE A 555 64.24 58.06 53.46
N GLN A 556 64.55 56.83 53.03
CA GLN A 556 65.63 56.04 53.63
C GLN A 556 66.98 56.78 53.55
N GLY A 557 67.33 57.31 52.37
CA GLY A 557 68.56 58.08 52.19
C GLY A 557 68.61 59.33 53.07
N LYS A 558 67.48 60.02 53.27
CA LYS A 558 67.40 61.20 54.15
C LYS A 558 67.52 60.84 55.63
N VAL A 559 66.93 59.73 56.07
CA VAL A 559 67.12 59.22 57.44
C VAL A 559 68.60 58.93 57.70
N GLU A 560 69.28 58.28 56.75
CA GLU A 560 70.73 58.01 56.85
C GLU A 560 71.57 59.30 56.84
N GLU A 561 71.21 60.31 56.04
CA GLU A 561 71.88 61.62 56.03
C GLU A 561 71.72 62.38 57.35
N VAL A 562 70.50 62.42 57.90
CA VAL A 562 70.22 63.02 59.21
C VAL A 562 71.02 62.31 60.30
N GLY A 563 71.06 60.97 60.28
CA GLY A 563 71.88 60.17 61.18
C GLY A 563 73.39 60.46 61.05
N ARG A 564 73.91 60.66 59.84
CA ARG A 564 75.32 61.05 59.63
C ARG A 564 75.64 62.45 60.17
N LEU A 565 74.74 63.41 59.98
CA LEU A 565 74.91 64.77 60.53
C LEU A 565 74.86 64.76 62.06
N ALA A 566 74.00 63.94 62.66
CA ALA A 566 73.93 63.74 64.11
C ALA A 566 75.24 63.16 64.68
N ALA A 567 75.86 62.21 63.99
CA ALA A 567 77.09 61.53 64.43
C ALA A 567 78.35 62.41 64.41
N GLY A 568 78.29 63.60 63.79
CA GLY A 568 79.23 64.71 64.05
C GLY A 568 80.71 64.43 63.84
N MET A 569 81.11 63.78 62.73
CA MET A 569 82.53 63.46 62.48
C MET A 569 83.37 64.59 61.83
N ALA A 570 82.80 65.74 61.46
CA ALA A 570 83.56 66.92 61.03
C ALA A 570 82.68 68.18 61.01
N GLY A 571 83.03 69.21 61.79
CA GLY A 571 82.44 70.54 61.72
C GLY A 571 82.06 71.13 63.09
N SER A 572 81.85 72.45 63.15
CA SER A 572 81.36 73.11 64.37
C SER A 572 79.89 72.77 64.63
N LEU A 573 79.41 73.02 65.87
CA LEU A 573 77.99 72.85 66.20
C LEU A 573 77.10 73.73 65.32
N GLU A 574 77.58 74.93 64.95
CA GLU A 574 76.89 75.84 64.04
C GLU A 574 76.79 75.26 62.62
N GLU A 575 77.83 74.59 62.13
CA GLU A 575 77.82 73.94 60.81
C GLU A 575 76.90 72.73 60.79
N GLN A 576 76.90 71.92 61.85
CA GLN A 576 75.95 70.82 62.03
C GLN A 576 74.52 71.34 62.07
N MET A 577 74.29 72.44 62.80
CA MET A 577 72.97 73.04 62.92
C MET A 577 72.47 73.63 61.61
N ALA A 578 73.33 74.36 60.90
CA ALA A 578 73.03 74.87 59.56
C ALA A 578 72.75 73.73 58.57
N GLY A 579 73.53 72.64 58.64
CA GLY A 579 73.33 71.44 57.83
C GLY A 579 71.98 70.76 58.09
N LEU A 580 71.60 70.60 59.36
CA LEU A 580 70.30 70.02 59.74
C LEU A 580 69.13 70.93 59.37
N ARG A 581 69.23 72.25 59.56
CA ARG A 581 68.20 73.21 59.11
C ARG A 581 68.06 73.22 57.58
N GLN A 582 69.15 73.04 56.85
CA GLN A 582 69.11 72.87 55.40
C GLN A 582 68.40 71.56 55.01
N GLN A 583 68.66 70.45 55.71
CA GLN A 583 67.93 69.20 55.45
C GLN A 583 66.45 69.29 55.84
N GLU A 584 66.10 70.00 56.90
CA GLU A 584 64.72 70.28 57.29
C GLU A 584 63.98 71.04 56.19
N GLN A 585 64.60 72.09 55.65
CA GLN A 585 64.03 72.82 54.51
C GLN A 585 63.89 71.92 53.27
N ASN A 586 64.85 71.04 53.00
CA ASN A 586 64.77 70.08 51.91
C ASN A 586 63.59 69.10 52.09
N ILE A 587 63.35 68.64 53.32
CA ILE A 587 62.21 67.77 53.66
C ILE A 587 60.89 68.52 53.50
N ILE A 588 60.79 69.75 54.02
CA ILE A 588 59.59 70.60 53.84
C ILE A 588 59.27 70.79 52.36
N ASN A 589 60.28 71.11 51.54
CA ASN A 589 60.09 71.29 50.10
C ASN A 589 59.61 70.00 49.40
N TYR A 590 60.01 68.83 49.91
CA TYR A 590 59.63 67.53 49.37
C TYR A 590 58.22 67.07 49.79
N LYS A 591 57.60 67.71 50.79
CA LYS A 591 56.25 67.39 51.30
C LYS A 591 55.19 67.32 50.21
N SER A 592 55.27 68.21 49.21
CA SER A 592 54.35 68.22 48.06
C SER A 592 54.31 66.91 47.28
N ASN A 593 55.43 66.16 47.22
CA ASN A 593 55.49 64.86 46.56
C ASN A 593 54.75 63.78 47.38
N ILE A 594 54.79 63.86 48.71
CA ILE A 594 54.03 62.96 49.59
C ILE A 594 52.53 63.21 49.45
N ASP A 595 52.12 64.48 49.40
CA ASP A 595 50.71 64.85 49.22
C ASP A 595 50.17 64.40 47.87
N ARG A 596 51.00 64.45 46.83
CA ARG A 596 50.67 63.92 45.51
C ARG A 596 50.48 62.40 45.54
N LEU A 597 51.37 61.66 46.23
CA LEU A 597 51.24 60.21 46.38
C LEU A 597 49.98 59.82 47.17
N GLU A 598 49.63 60.59 48.20
CA GLU A 598 48.41 60.43 48.99
C GLU A 598 47.15 60.62 48.10
N GLY A 599 47.16 61.62 47.21
CA GLY A 599 46.12 61.81 46.21
C GLY A 599 45.99 60.63 45.24
N ASP A 600 47.10 60.10 44.73
CA ASP A 600 47.10 58.91 43.87
C ASP A 600 46.57 57.67 44.61
N HIS A 601 46.87 57.52 45.92
CA HIS A 601 46.34 56.44 46.75
C HIS A 601 44.83 56.56 46.97
N GLN A 602 44.33 57.76 47.21
CA GLN A 602 42.90 58.02 47.34
C GLN A 602 42.14 57.63 46.07
N LEU A 603 42.65 58.01 44.89
CA LEU A 603 42.04 57.63 43.60
C LEU A 603 42.00 56.11 43.39
N LEU A 604 43.02 55.38 43.84
CA LEU A 604 43.03 53.91 43.82
C LEU A 604 41.93 53.32 44.72
N GLN A 605 41.77 53.85 45.94
CA GLN A 605 40.73 53.39 46.88
C GLN A 605 39.32 53.68 46.37
N GLU A 606 39.08 54.90 45.83
CA GLU A 606 37.80 55.29 45.22
C GLU A 606 37.47 54.42 43.99
N SER A 607 38.50 53.94 43.27
CA SER A 607 38.37 53.00 42.16
C SER A 607 38.30 51.53 42.60
N LEU A 608 38.24 51.25 43.91
CA LEU A 608 38.21 49.91 44.52
C LEU A 608 39.41 49.02 44.16
N VAL A 609 40.59 49.63 43.98
CA VAL A 609 41.84 48.93 43.69
C VAL A 609 42.71 48.88 44.95
N PHE A 610 42.90 47.67 45.48
CA PHE A 610 43.64 47.45 46.74
C PHE A 610 44.98 46.76 46.55
N ASP A 611 45.27 46.26 45.35
CA ASP A 611 46.51 45.59 45.00
C ASP A 611 47.37 46.46 44.07
N ASN A 612 48.69 46.38 44.24
CA ASN A 612 49.62 47.00 43.32
C ASN A 612 50.88 46.15 43.12
N LYS A 613 50.93 45.42 42.00
CA LYS A 613 52.06 44.57 41.62
C LYS A 613 53.35 45.33 41.23
N HIS A 614 53.28 46.65 41.08
CA HIS A 614 54.39 47.47 40.54
C HIS A 614 55.27 48.09 41.64
N THR A 615 54.92 47.93 42.91
CA THR A 615 55.71 48.44 44.04
C THR A 615 55.55 47.55 45.26
N VAL A 616 56.60 47.50 46.09
CA VAL A 616 56.56 46.85 47.42
C VAL A 616 56.19 47.84 48.53
N TYR A 617 56.17 49.14 48.22
CA TYR A 617 55.79 50.18 49.16
C TYR A 617 54.27 50.34 49.18
N SER A 618 53.67 50.16 50.36
CA SER A 618 52.28 50.56 50.61
C SER A 618 52.27 52.02 51.03
N MET A 619 51.10 52.68 50.93
CA MET A 619 50.99 54.06 51.42
C MET A 619 51.33 54.14 52.92
N GLU A 620 50.98 53.11 53.68
CA GLU A 620 51.31 53.03 55.11
C GLU A 620 52.82 52.98 55.37
N HIS A 621 53.59 52.21 54.57
CA HIS A 621 55.05 52.21 54.68
C HIS A 621 55.64 53.61 54.44
N ILE A 622 55.10 54.37 53.49
CA ILE A 622 55.56 55.72 53.17
C ILE A 622 55.18 56.71 54.28
N ARG A 623 53.94 56.67 54.80
CA ARG A 623 53.50 57.54 55.90
C ARG A 623 54.36 57.36 57.14
N VAL A 624 54.52 56.12 57.60
CA VAL A 624 55.33 55.80 58.77
C VAL A 624 56.79 56.24 58.55
N GLY A 625 57.37 55.94 57.39
CA GLY A 625 58.74 56.36 57.07
C GLY A 625 58.91 57.88 57.07
N TRP A 626 57.93 58.61 56.53
CA TRP A 626 57.93 60.07 56.48
C TRP A 626 57.78 60.71 57.87
N GLU A 627 56.84 60.22 58.68
CA GLU A 627 56.63 60.68 60.06
C GLU A 627 57.85 60.41 60.94
N GLN A 628 58.48 59.24 60.77
CA GLN A 628 59.73 58.90 61.44
C GLN A 628 60.87 59.84 61.03
N LEU A 629 61.00 60.17 59.74
CA LEU A 629 62.00 61.12 59.26
C LEU A 629 61.79 62.52 59.86
N LEU A 630 60.56 63.03 59.87
CA LEU A 630 60.22 64.31 60.50
C LEU A 630 60.55 64.34 61.99
N THR A 631 60.19 63.28 62.70
CA THR A 631 60.49 63.15 64.14
C THR A 631 61.99 63.05 64.37
N SER A 632 62.71 62.30 63.54
CA SER A 632 64.16 62.13 63.65
C SER A 632 64.88 63.46 63.46
N ILE A 633 64.55 64.23 62.43
CA ILE A 633 65.22 65.51 62.19
C ILE A 633 64.90 66.55 63.26
N ALA A 634 63.64 66.63 63.72
CA ALA A 634 63.25 67.53 64.79
C ALA A 634 63.97 67.20 66.10
N ARG A 635 64.09 65.90 66.43
CA ARG A 635 64.81 65.43 67.61
C ARG A 635 66.29 65.78 67.53
N THR A 636 66.95 65.46 66.42
CA THR A 636 68.37 65.76 66.21
C THR A 636 68.65 67.27 66.22
N ILE A 637 67.76 68.08 65.64
CA ILE A 637 67.86 69.54 65.72
C ILE A 637 67.83 70.01 67.18
N ASN A 638 66.82 69.58 67.94
CA ASN A 638 66.69 69.95 69.36
C ASN A 638 67.88 69.45 70.20
N GLU A 639 68.41 68.26 69.91
CA GLU A 639 69.62 67.75 70.57
C GLU A 639 70.83 68.64 70.31
N VAL A 640 71.05 69.09 69.07
CA VAL A 640 72.14 70.00 68.70
C VAL A 640 71.92 71.41 69.28
N GLU A 641 70.68 71.92 69.28
CA GLU A 641 70.34 73.22 69.89
C GLU A 641 70.63 73.25 71.39
N ASN A 642 70.23 72.19 72.12
CA ASN A 642 70.55 72.06 73.54
C ASN A 642 72.06 72.00 73.78
N GLN A 643 72.82 71.34 72.91
CA GLN A 643 74.28 71.32 73.00
C GLN A 643 74.90 72.72 72.82
N VAL A 644 74.39 73.52 71.88
CA VAL A 644 74.83 74.92 71.67
C VAL A 644 74.52 75.77 72.91
N LEU A 645 73.30 75.68 73.45
CA LEU A 645 72.88 76.40 74.65
C LEU A 645 73.76 76.07 75.86
N THR A 646 74.09 74.79 76.08
CA THR A 646 74.94 74.35 77.19
C THR A 646 76.36 74.89 77.08
N ARG A 647 76.93 74.92 75.87
CA ARG A 647 78.24 75.53 75.64
C ARG A 647 78.24 77.01 76.02
N ASP A 648 77.24 77.75 75.53
CA ASP A 648 77.16 79.20 75.68
C ASP A 648 76.83 79.63 77.12
N ALA A 649 75.91 78.94 77.80
CA ALA A 649 75.52 79.24 79.18
C ALA A 649 76.65 78.98 80.19
N LYS A 650 77.55 78.04 79.90
CA LYS A 650 78.64 77.63 80.79
C LYS A 650 80.00 78.23 80.44
N GLY A 651 80.06 79.05 79.38
CA GLY A 651 81.29 79.72 78.96
C GLY A 651 82.40 78.77 78.49
N LEU A 652 82.04 77.59 77.98
CA LEU A 652 83.00 76.59 77.52
C LEU A 652 83.58 76.97 76.15
N SER A 653 84.89 76.87 75.99
CA SER A 653 85.52 77.05 74.68
C SER A 653 85.18 75.88 73.73
N GLN A 654 85.16 76.15 72.42
CA GLN A 654 84.85 75.12 71.40
C GLN A 654 85.82 73.93 71.49
N GLU A 655 87.08 74.17 71.84
CA GLU A 655 88.10 73.13 72.01
C GLU A 655 87.84 72.26 73.24
N GLN A 656 87.48 72.85 74.38
CA GLN A 656 87.13 72.11 75.60
C GLN A 656 85.86 71.27 75.42
N LEU A 657 84.84 71.81 74.77
CA LEU A 657 83.63 71.06 74.48
C LEU A 657 83.92 69.90 73.51
N ASN A 658 84.76 70.13 72.50
CA ASN A 658 85.20 69.09 71.57
C ASN A 658 86.04 68.01 72.28
N GLU A 659 86.86 68.36 73.27
CA GLU A 659 87.64 67.43 74.07
C GLU A 659 86.76 66.56 74.99
N PHE A 660 85.77 67.17 75.66
CA PHE A 660 84.76 66.44 76.42
C PHE A 660 83.93 65.53 75.53
N ARG A 661 83.60 65.98 74.31
CA ARG A 661 82.85 65.19 73.32
C ARG A 661 83.68 64.05 72.73
N ALA A 662 84.95 64.28 72.43
CA ALA A 662 85.87 63.23 71.98
C ALA A 662 86.04 62.16 73.05
N SER A 663 86.15 62.58 74.32
CA SER A 663 86.23 61.66 75.46
C SER A 663 84.93 60.87 75.63
N PHE A 664 83.78 61.54 75.64
CA PHE A 664 82.48 60.86 75.75
C PHE A 664 82.23 59.88 74.59
N ASN A 665 82.49 60.29 73.34
CA ASN A 665 82.33 59.44 72.16
C ASN A 665 83.32 58.27 72.10
N HIS A 666 84.50 58.39 72.74
CA HIS A 666 85.45 57.30 72.82
C HIS A 666 84.92 56.15 73.69
N PHE A 667 84.18 56.49 74.75
CA PHE A 667 83.61 55.53 75.69
C PHE A 667 82.14 55.15 75.39
N ASP A 668 81.41 55.93 74.59
CA ASP A 668 80.09 55.55 74.03
C ASP A 668 80.25 54.47 72.92
N ARG A 669 80.44 53.22 73.34
CA ARG A 669 80.58 52.06 72.44
C ARG A 669 79.35 51.81 71.58
N LYS A 670 78.15 52.20 72.06
CA LYS A 670 76.87 51.95 71.39
C LYS A 670 76.48 53.06 70.42
N ARG A 671 77.19 54.20 70.44
CA ARG A 671 76.95 55.39 69.61
C ARG A 671 75.49 55.85 69.66
N ASN A 672 74.87 55.72 70.81
CA ASN A 672 73.48 56.10 71.04
C ASN A 672 73.36 57.39 71.88
N GLY A 673 74.48 58.06 72.16
CA GLY A 673 74.53 59.31 72.92
C GLY A 673 74.41 59.11 74.44
N MET A 674 74.59 57.88 74.93
CA MET A 674 74.43 57.52 76.34
C MET A 674 75.58 56.61 76.78
N MET A 675 76.20 56.91 77.92
CA MET A 675 77.23 56.05 78.52
C MET A 675 76.62 55.20 79.65
N GLU A 676 76.96 53.92 79.68
CA GLU A 676 76.62 53.06 80.80
C GLU A 676 77.52 53.39 82.02
N PRO A 677 77.13 53.00 83.25
CA PRO A 677 77.85 53.38 84.45
C PRO A 677 79.31 52.91 84.43
N ASP A 678 79.58 51.72 83.87
CA ASP A 678 80.94 51.19 83.73
C ASP A 678 81.79 52.00 82.73
N ASP A 679 81.18 52.45 81.63
CA ASP A 679 81.83 53.28 80.61
C ASP A 679 82.08 54.71 81.14
N PHE A 680 81.13 55.26 81.91
CA PHE A 680 81.29 56.55 82.59
C PHE A 680 82.38 56.49 83.66
N ARG A 681 82.44 55.39 84.43
CA ARG A 681 83.52 55.16 85.40
C ARG A 681 84.88 55.12 84.72
N ALA A 682 84.99 54.40 83.60
CA ALA A 682 86.21 54.34 82.80
C ALA A 682 86.60 55.72 82.23
N CYS A 683 85.61 56.51 81.79
CA CYS A 683 85.81 57.87 81.29
C CYS A 683 86.37 58.79 82.38
N LEU A 684 85.79 58.80 83.59
CA LEU A 684 86.29 59.61 84.72
C LEU A 684 87.71 59.24 85.13
N ILE A 685 88.03 57.94 85.17
CA ILE A 685 89.40 57.45 85.44
C ILE A 685 90.37 57.95 84.36
N SER A 686 89.98 57.88 83.08
CA SER A 686 90.80 58.36 81.96
C SER A 686 91.04 59.87 81.99
N MET A 687 90.15 60.64 82.64
CA MET A 687 90.27 62.09 82.82
C MET A 687 91.04 62.47 84.09
N GLY A 688 91.51 61.49 84.88
CA GLY A 688 92.36 61.68 86.04
C GLY A 688 91.66 61.60 87.41
N TYR A 689 90.38 61.23 87.46
CA TYR A 689 89.63 61.07 88.71
C TYR A 689 89.72 59.61 89.20
N ASP A 690 90.40 59.37 90.33
CA ASP A 690 90.45 58.06 90.99
C ASP A 690 89.44 57.99 92.14
N LEU A 691 88.24 57.47 91.83
CA LEU A 691 87.06 57.55 92.70
C LEU A 691 86.71 56.18 93.27
N GLY A 692 86.57 56.07 94.59
CA GLY A 692 86.06 54.86 95.26
C GLY A 692 84.60 54.55 94.91
N GLU A 693 84.09 53.35 95.24
CA GLU A 693 82.69 52.97 94.91
C GLU A 693 81.65 53.92 95.51
N VAL A 694 81.87 54.36 96.76
CA VAL A 694 80.94 55.27 97.46
C VAL A 694 80.88 56.64 96.79
N GLU A 695 82.04 57.13 96.34
CA GLU A 695 82.15 58.43 95.71
C GLU A 695 81.58 58.42 94.29
N PHE A 696 81.83 57.34 93.54
CA PHE A 696 81.22 57.13 92.25
C PHE A 696 79.70 56.98 92.34
N ALA A 697 79.18 56.25 93.33
CA ALA A 697 77.74 56.13 93.56
C ALA A 697 77.09 57.49 93.85
N ARG A 698 77.78 58.37 94.60
CA ARG A 698 77.34 59.74 94.87
C ARG A 698 77.35 60.61 93.61
N ILE A 699 78.39 60.49 92.77
CA ILE A 699 78.45 61.20 91.50
C ILE A 699 77.35 60.71 90.55
N MET A 700 77.10 59.40 90.54
CA MET A 700 76.07 58.78 89.71
C MET A 700 74.67 59.31 90.07
N THR A 701 74.34 59.50 91.35
CA THR A 701 73.06 60.13 91.73
C THR A 701 72.95 61.60 91.34
N MET A 702 74.08 62.31 91.15
CA MET A 702 74.06 63.68 90.65
C MET A 702 73.87 63.77 89.13
N VAL A 703 74.48 62.85 88.37
CA VAL A 703 74.37 62.83 86.90
C VAL A 703 73.16 62.05 86.39
N ASP A 704 72.61 61.16 87.20
CA ASP A 704 71.43 60.35 86.88
C ASP A 704 70.39 60.42 88.03
N PRO A 705 69.80 61.61 88.28
CA PRO A 705 68.84 61.80 89.36
C PRO A 705 67.53 61.01 89.16
N ASN A 706 67.25 60.58 87.93
CA ASN A 706 66.11 59.73 87.58
C ASN A 706 66.41 58.22 87.61
N ALA A 707 67.64 57.82 87.97
CA ALA A 707 68.08 56.43 88.01
C ALA A 707 67.80 55.65 86.71
N ALA A 708 67.97 56.32 85.57
CA ALA A 708 67.84 55.72 84.25
C ALA A 708 68.94 54.69 83.94
N GLY A 709 69.99 54.64 84.76
CA GLY A 709 71.12 53.73 84.62
C GLY A 709 72.04 54.10 83.46
N VAL A 710 71.93 55.30 82.92
CA VAL A 710 72.72 55.80 81.79
C VAL A 710 73.04 57.29 81.98
N VAL A 711 74.26 57.68 81.64
CA VAL A 711 74.72 59.06 81.71
C VAL A 711 74.62 59.68 80.32
N THR A 712 73.77 60.71 80.19
CA THR A 712 73.66 61.49 78.96
C THR A 712 74.84 62.45 78.82
N PHE A 713 75.17 62.85 77.60
CA PHE A 713 76.22 63.85 77.35
C PHE A 713 75.98 65.16 78.11
N GLN A 714 74.71 65.56 78.26
CA GLN A 714 74.34 66.75 79.02
C GLN A 714 74.68 66.62 80.51
N ALA A 715 74.27 65.51 81.14
CA ALA A 715 74.57 65.25 82.54
C ALA A 715 76.08 65.14 82.81
N PHE A 716 76.81 64.55 81.86
CA PHE A 716 78.27 64.49 81.88
C PHE A 716 78.91 65.89 81.91
N ILE A 717 78.51 66.78 80.99
CA ILE A 717 78.99 68.16 80.96
C ILE A 717 78.58 68.91 82.23
N ASP A 718 77.36 68.67 82.73
CA ASP A 718 76.87 69.32 83.94
C ASP A 718 77.69 68.99 85.18
N PHE A 719 78.14 67.75 85.30
CA PHE A 719 79.06 67.34 86.35
C PHE A 719 80.45 67.98 86.20
N MET A 720 81.06 67.86 85.01
CA MET A 720 82.42 68.37 84.76
C MET A 720 82.55 69.89 84.99
N THR A 721 81.47 70.64 84.74
CA THR A 721 81.43 72.10 84.93
C THR A 721 81.04 72.55 86.33
N ARG A 722 80.37 71.70 87.12
CA ARG A 722 79.92 72.05 88.48
C ARG A 722 81.03 71.89 89.53
N GLU A 723 81.94 70.93 89.35
CA GLU A 723 83.13 70.75 90.21
C GLU A 723 84.12 71.93 90.15
N THR A 724 84.01 72.81 89.14
CA THR A 724 84.95 73.93 88.94
C THR A 724 84.44 75.29 89.45
N ALA A 725 83.25 75.36 90.08
CA ALA A 725 82.63 76.63 90.54
C ALA A 725 82.43 76.69 92.09
N GLU A 726 82.90 77.74 92.76
CA GLU A 726 82.69 77.99 94.21
C GLU A 726 81.28 78.57 94.51
N THR A 727 80.60 78.11 95.57
CA THR A 727 79.27 78.62 96.02
C THR A 727 79.22 78.89 97.54
N ASP A 728 78.64 80.04 97.96
CA ASP A 728 78.52 80.50 99.37
C ASP A 728 77.52 79.68 100.23
N THR A 729 77.75 79.58 101.55
CA THR A 729 77.00 78.71 102.48
C THR A 729 75.99 79.43 103.40
N ALA A 730 75.01 78.69 103.92
CA ALA A 730 73.96 79.18 104.83
C ALA A 730 74.52 79.96 106.06
N GLU A 731 75.66 79.50 106.59
CA GLU A 731 76.31 80.06 107.77
C GLU A 731 76.86 81.47 107.51
N GLN A 732 77.37 81.74 106.31
CA GLN A 732 77.85 83.06 105.91
C GLN A 732 76.70 84.08 105.81
N VAL A 733 75.52 83.63 105.37
CA VAL A 733 74.32 84.48 105.27
C VAL A 733 73.74 84.76 106.65
N VAL A 734 73.70 83.77 107.55
CA VAL A 734 73.32 83.99 108.97
C VAL A 734 74.26 84.99 109.65
N ALA A 735 75.57 84.86 109.43
CA ALA A 735 76.55 85.79 109.97
C ALA A 735 76.31 87.23 109.47
N SER A 736 75.95 87.39 108.20
CA SER A 736 75.62 88.69 107.62
C SER A 736 74.38 89.31 108.25
N PHE A 737 73.31 88.54 108.47
CA PHE A 737 72.10 89.04 109.16
C PHE A 737 72.33 89.34 110.65
N LYS A 738 73.25 88.62 111.30
CA LYS A 738 73.61 88.90 112.70
C LYS A 738 74.31 90.25 112.87
N ILE A 739 75.13 90.65 111.89
CA ILE A 739 75.73 91.98 111.84
C ILE A 739 74.63 93.05 111.67
N LEU A 740 73.70 92.83 110.72
CA LEU A 740 72.55 93.72 110.48
C LEU A 740 71.64 93.90 111.70
N ALA A 741 71.48 92.87 112.51
CA ALA A 741 70.65 92.88 113.73
C ALA A 741 71.35 93.51 114.97
N GLY A 742 72.62 93.89 114.84
CA GLY A 742 73.41 94.42 115.97
C GLY A 742 73.64 93.38 117.07
N ASP A 743 74.06 92.17 116.69
CA ASP A 743 74.32 91.01 117.56
C ASP A 743 73.10 90.46 118.33
N LYS A 744 71.90 90.93 117.99
CA LYS A 744 70.63 90.37 118.50
C LYS A 744 70.26 89.13 117.69
N ASN A 745 69.72 88.11 118.36
CA ASN A 745 69.22 86.90 117.71
C ASN A 745 67.87 87.10 116.98
N TYR A 746 67.44 88.34 116.80
CA TYR A 746 66.24 88.72 116.09
C TYR A 746 66.49 90.04 115.37
N ILE A 747 65.78 90.27 114.26
CA ILE A 747 65.82 91.53 113.51
C ILE A 747 64.41 92.09 113.39
N THR A 748 64.24 93.40 113.45
CA THR A 748 62.93 94.04 113.31
C THR A 748 62.66 94.41 111.86
N ALA A 749 61.37 94.52 111.50
CA ALA A 749 60.97 94.96 110.16
C ALA A 749 61.49 96.36 109.81
N GLU A 750 61.68 97.23 110.82
CA GLU A 750 62.26 98.56 110.64
C GLU A 750 63.79 98.50 110.40
N GLU A 751 64.51 97.62 111.10
CA GLU A 751 65.94 97.36 110.84
C GLU A 751 66.15 96.80 109.42
N LEU A 752 65.32 95.85 108.96
CA LEU A 752 65.37 95.34 107.59
C LEU A 752 65.08 96.41 106.54
N ARG A 753 64.06 97.26 106.74
CA ARG A 753 63.73 98.36 105.80
C ARG A 753 64.76 99.48 105.78
N ARG A 754 65.54 99.64 106.86
CA ARG A 754 66.60 100.64 106.94
C ARG A 754 67.87 100.19 106.23
N GLU A 755 68.24 98.92 106.40
CA GLU A 755 69.55 98.41 105.95
C GLU A 755 69.50 97.68 104.59
N LEU A 756 68.31 97.25 104.12
CA LEU A 756 68.15 96.58 102.83
C LEU A 756 67.29 97.39 101.84
N PRO A 757 67.50 97.21 100.52
CA PRO A 757 66.61 97.78 99.49
C PRO A 757 65.16 97.35 99.69
N ALA A 758 64.22 98.24 99.36
CA ALA A 758 62.80 98.10 99.72
C ALA A 758 62.15 96.76 99.33
N GLU A 759 62.43 96.23 98.13
CA GLU A 759 61.90 94.92 97.72
C GLU A 759 62.46 93.76 98.55
N GLN A 760 63.75 93.79 98.88
CA GLN A 760 64.40 92.73 99.66
C GLN A 760 63.99 92.79 101.13
N ALA A 761 63.84 93.99 101.67
CA ALA A 761 63.32 94.19 103.02
C ALA A 761 61.89 93.61 103.16
N GLU A 762 60.99 93.93 102.22
CA GLU A 762 59.63 93.38 102.22
C GLU A 762 59.60 91.87 101.99
N TYR A 763 60.47 91.35 101.13
CA TYR A 763 60.62 89.91 100.93
C TYR A 763 61.05 89.19 102.21
N CYS A 764 62.07 89.70 102.91
CA CYS A 764 62.53 89.16 104.19
C CYS A 764 61.42 89.26 105.25
N ILE A 765 60.73 90.39 105.37
CA ILE A 765 59.64 90.57 106.35
C ILE A 765 58.50 89.56 106.11
N ARG A 766 58.17 89.28 104.85
CA ARG A 766 57.09 88.36 104.51
C ARG A 766 57.46 86.90 104.71
N ARG A 767 58.74 86.54 104.57
CA ARG A 767 59.21 85.15 104.63
C ARG A 767 59.83 84.77 105.98
N MET A 768 60.31 85.72 106.76
CA MET A 768 60.84 85.46 108.10
C MET A 768 59.71 85.22 109.09
N ALA A 769 59.85 84.19 109.92
CA ALA A 769 58.90 83.92 110.99
C ALA A 769 59.08 84.91 112.15
N PRO A 770 58.02 85.24 112.91
CA PRO A 770 58.16 86.06 114.11
C PRO A 770 58.95 85.34 115.19
N TYR A 771 59.90 86.03 115.80
CA TYR A 771 60.79 85.50 116.83
C TYR A 771 60.05 85.30 118.17
N LYS A 772 60.19 84.13 118.80
CA LYS A 772 59.42 83.72 120.00
C LYS A 772 60.20 83.75 121.33
N GLY A 773 61.40 84.34 121.38
CA GLY A 773 62.24 84.38 122.58
C GLY A 773 61.84 85.46 123.61
N ALA A 774 62.01 85.18 124.90
CA ALA A 774 61.70 86.11 126.00
C ALA A 774 62.59 87.37 125.96
N GLY A 775 61.98 88.56 125.86
CA GLY A 775 62.67 89.86 125.81
C GLY A 775 62.67 90.56 124.45
N ALA A 776 61.96 90.04 123.44
CA ALA A 776 61.82 90.67 122.13
C ALA A 776 60.63 91.64 122.05
N PRO A 777 60.79 92.82 121.41
CA PRO A 777 59.68 93.74 121.16
C PRO A 777 58.67 93.17 120.14
N ALA A 778 57.43 93.68 120.17
CA ALA A 778 56.39 93.27 119.23
C ALA A 778 56.81 93.59 117.79
N GLY A 779 56.95 92.57 116.93
CA GLY A 779 57.38 92.70 115.53
C GLY A 779 58.81 92.22 115.21
N ALA A 780 59.47 91.50 116.13
CA ALA A 780 60.77 90.86 115.89
C ALA A 780 60.67 89.61 114.98
N LEU A 781 61.62 89.42 114.07
CA LEU A 781 61.70 88.37 113.06
C LEU A 781 62.96 87.51 113.23
N ASP A 782 62.84 86.22 112.89
CA ASP A 782 63.90 85.22 113.02
C ASP A 782 64.62 85.00 111.68
N TYR A 783 65.82 85.60 111.55
CA TYR A 783 66.64 85.49 110.34
C TYR A 783 67.47 84.20 110.29
N VAL A 784 67.63 83.49 111.42
CA VAL A 784 68.38 82.23 111.48
C VAL A 784 67.56 81.12 110.84
N ALA A 785 66.29 80.99 111.24
CA ALA A 785 65.36 80.05 110.63
C ALA A 785 65.18 80.31 109.11
N PHE A 786 65.17 81.58 108.70
CA PHE A 786 65.04 81.97 107.30
C PHE A 786 66.28 81.60 106.46
N SER A 787 67.48 81.83 106.98
CA SER A 787 68.72 81.53 106.25
C SER A 787 68.95 80.01 106.12
N SER A 788 68.61 79.25 107.17
CA SER A 788 68.60 77.78 107.08
C SER A 788 67.53 77.24 106.13
N ALA A 789 66.38 77.90 105.98
CA ALA A 789 65.37 77.48 105.00
C ALA A 789 65.74 77.81 103.55
N LEU A 790 66.61 78.80 103.31
CA LEU A 790 67.04 79.18 101.96
C LEU A 790 68.13 78.26 101.38
N TYR A 791 68.97 77.70 102.25
CA TYR A 791 70.14 76.90 101.88
C TYR A 791 70.13 75.49 102.46
N GLY A 792 69.25 75.19 103.41
CA GLY A 792 69.08 73.86 103.97
C GLY A 792 68.33 72.97 102.99
N GLU A 793 68.89 71.79 102.76
CA GLU A 793 68.24 70.71 102.02
C GLU A 793 66.83 70.51 102.59
N SER A 794 65.83 70.91 101.81
CA SER A 794 64.45 70.54 102.08
C SER A 794 64.35 69.08 101.69
N ASP A 795 64.24 68.19 102.68
CA ASP A 795 63.91 66.78 102.48
C ASP A 795 62.61 66.69 101.67
N LEU A 796 62.76 66.48 100.35
CA LEU A 796 61.74 66.09 99.40
C LEU A 796 62.34 65.11 98.40
#